data_AF-A0A7C3ZH07-F1
#
_entry.id   AF-A0A7C3ZH07-F1
#
_cell.length_a   1.000
_cell.length_b   1.000
_cell.length_c   1.000
_cell.angle_alpha   90.00
_cell.angle_beta   90.00
_cell.angle_gamma   90.00
#
_symmetry.space_group_name_H-M   'P 1'
#
loop_
_entity.id
_entity.type
_entity.pdbx_description
1 polymer ?
#
loop_
_entity_poly.entity_id
_entity_poly.type
_entity_poly.pdbx_seq_one_letter_code
_entity_poly.pdbx_strand_id
1 'polypeptide(L)'
;MKRLRILSVLILAACSLFAQAPARAPFQYVWGTAYHVLPGTHNNESGYFSLCEGLDGTIYIGTAKYNENAYLVAFDPWKETQRVVIDTNRVCGLTAKGYAAQSKIHTRNFVGQSGKIYVGSKQGYRSEGDTSEYPGGYVMSYDPRTGVAENLGMPYPTQGVIDVVANEKRKLLYVVTCEDQHWMLGDIETRKYRELGPILMPYATTLIDREGRAHAITRDFQIATHDPVSDTVIVRDIVVGRKKFARPGGTGYAIGCWALAPDGKTAYMTMISYPDLYAIDLSSKGKFVKAINCGKMIDGKNPDSRGSLCIHPDGKVYALWRVDNTTGFGSGYLHHLVRYDPKKRKMEDLGVIAVKNPDFFNFKPGPDGKVPPWSHGYHTLPDGTLTPLYVHMAMIATYDGTLYATFLAPFTLFRIDDYKLPQKPIGISEPTGSARAYFRFVLDACDAVESNLAEIERQAEIVADRHINGGLIGFAPVTYQGFQDELWGRSGGMVNSGFDRPFKQNRTPEEKALDVSLLGWQTKPIVKNEPDQIKQLRTGGMYFIGFGPKSLPELADRVQLCDAWFDTYVCSDTGIVHFTDSNVGGRGTHLVNALNGWAFTAELVSALTRRGKMPTMWKSYAYEDGPAYGEKYLFKKQFHDDLAAPIAPIQKGELARQFLDRIRYHVRAFERTQMPAVEKAVDLICAEMKKGRKTIVASMGHMPWTYVGKYEDAKWCIPLDLHSNIPNQVENYIKKTPDRALVLRLGYCGMDPETREILEKKKQ
;
A
#
# COMPACT_ATOMS: atom_id res chain seq x y z
N MET A 1 -78.54 -49.89 -31.84
CA MET A 1 -77.50 -50.78 -32.39
C MET A 1 -76.54 -49.95 -33.28
N LYS A 2 -75.92 -48.87 -32.80
CA LYS A 2 -74.63 -48.75 -32.07
C LYS A 2 -73.47 -49.55 -32.67
N ARG A 3 -72.76 -48.93 -33.63
CA ARG A 3 -71.39 -49.28 -34.06
C ARG A 3 -70.39 -48.33 -33.39
N LEU A 4 -69.34 -48.95 -32.86
CA LEU A 4 -68.18 -48.42 -32.16
C LEU A 4 -67.44 -47.33 -32.97
N ARG A 5 -67.20 -46.17 -32.35
CA ARG A 5 -66.08 -45.28 -32.64
C ARG A 5 -65.43 -44.94 -31.31
N ILE A 6 -64.27 -45.54 -31.05
CA ILE A 6 -63.44 -45.22 -29.88
C ILE A 6 -62.66 -43.95 -30.25
N LEU A 7 -62.96 -42.89 -29.51
CA LEU A 7 -62.34 -41.58 -29.61
C LEU A 7 -61.14 -41.56 -28.65
N SER A 8 -59.93 -41.43 -29.19
CA SER A 8 -58.69 -41.29 -28.43
C SER A 8 -58.65 -39.92 -27.74
N VAL A 9 -58.76 -39.91 -26.41
CA VAL A 9 -58.48 -38.73 -25.58
C VAL A 9 -56.96 -38.67 -25.35
N LEU A 10 -56.30 -37.74 -26.03
CA LEU A 10 -54.92 -37.34 -25.78
C LEU A 10 -54.90 -36.44 -24.53
N ILE A 11 -54.47 -37.00 -23.40
CA ILE A 11 -54.09 -36.25 -22.20
C ILE A 11 -52.75 -35.59 -22.51
N LEU A 12 -52.76 -34.28 -22.81
CA LEU A 12 -51.56 -33.45 -22.77
C LEU A 12 -51.12 -33.30 -21.31
N ALA A 13 -50.17 -34.13 -20.87
CA ALA A 13 -49.42 -33.88 -19.66
C ALA A 13 -48.40 -32.75 -19.96
N ALA A 14 -48.80 -31.51 -19.68
CA ALA A 14 -47.87 -30.40 -19.59
C ALA A 14 -46.94 -30.65 -18.38
N CYS A 15 -45.80 -31.30 -18.62
CA CYS A 15 -44.68 -31.28 -17.69
C CYS A 15 -44.08 -29.88 -17.72
N SER A 16 -44.67 -28.97 -16.94
CA SER A 16 -44.01 -27.75 -16.52
C SER A 16 -42.75 -28.16 -15.77
N LEU A 17 -41.58 -28.06 -16.42
CA LEU A 17 -40.28 -27.98 -15.77
C LEU A 17 -40.31 -26.76 -14.85
N PHE A 18 -40.81 -26.93 -13.63
CA PHE A 18 -40.52 -26.01 -12.55
C PHE A 18 -39.02 -26.14 -12.29
N ALA A 19 -38.23 -25.21 -12.83
CA ALA A 19 -36.91 -24.94 -12.30
C ALA A 19 -37.11 -24.60 -10.82
N GLN A 20 -36.79 -25.54 -9.93
CA GLN A 20 -36.76 -25.31 -8.49
C GLN A 20 -35.89 -24.07 -8.27
N ALA A 21 -36.44 -23.05 -7.61
CA ALA A 21 -35.65 -21.90 -7.20
C ALA A 21 -34.44 -22.42 -6.41
N PRO A 22 -33.22 -21.89 -6.68
CA PRO A 22 -32.02 -22.36 -5.98
C PRO A 22 -32.25 -22.28 -4.47
N ALA A 23 -31.84 -23.34 -3.77
CA ALA A 23 -32.05 -23.46 -2.33
C ALA A 23 -31.40 -22.27 -1.61
N ARG A 24 -32.13 -21.59 -0.72
CA ARG A 24 -31.61 -20.39 -0.05
C ARG A 24 -30.68 -20.78 1.10
N ALA A 25 -29.44 -20.27 1.10
CA ALA A 25 -28.49 -20.49 2.19
C ALA A 25 -29.03 -19.94 3.54
N PRO A 26 -28.83 -20.66 4.67
CA PRO A 26 -29.29 -20.24 6.00
C PRO A 26 -28.36 -19.22 6.69
N PHE A 27 -27.35 -18.71 5.98
CA PHE A 27 -26.36 -17.75 6.44
C PHE A 27 -26.12 -16.68 5.38
N GLN A 28 -25.46 -15.59 5.78
CA GLN A 28 -24.97 -14.57 4.85
C GLN A 28 -23.66 -15.01 4.22
N TYR A 29 -23.44 -14.61 2.97
CA TYR A 29 -22.15 -14.79 2.31
C TYR A 29 -21.27 -13.55 2.45
N VAL A 30 -19.98 -13.77 2.61
CA VAL A 30 -18.92 -12.77 2.48
C VAL A 30 -18.19 -13.07 1.18
N TRP A 31 -18.43 -12.24 0.17
CA TRP A 31 -17.92 -12.47 -1.17
C TRP A 31 -16.49 -11.94 -1.32
N GLY A 32 -15.65 -12.71 -2.01
CA GLY A 32 -14.30 -12.27 -2.36
C GLY A 32 -13.84 -12.82 -3.70
N THR A 33 -12.83 -12.16 -4.26
CA THR A 33 -12.18 -12.55 -5.51
C THR A 33 -10.99 -13.46 -5.20
N ALA A 34 -10.96 -14.63 -5.85
CA ALA A 34 -9.91 -15.63 -5.71
C ALA A 34 -8.87 -15.52 -6.84
N TYR A 35 -7.59 -15.69 -6.51
CA TYR A 35 -6.48 -15.74 -7.45
C TYR A 35 -5.64 -16.98 -7.18
N HIS A 36 -5.39 -17.81 -8.20
CA HIS A 36 -4.43 -18.91 -8.08
C HIS A 36 -3.03 -18.33 -7.87
N VAL A 37 -2.39 -18.69 -6.75
CA VAL A 37 -1.03 -18.21 -6.46
C VAL A 37 -0.08 -18.75 -7.53
N LEU A 38 0.81 -17.88 -8.01
CA LEU A 38 1.66 -18.06 -9.20
C LEU A 38 2.12 -19.51 -9.42
N PRO A 39 1.59 -20.22 -10.44
CA PRO A 39 1.99 -21.59 -10.74
C PRO A 39 3.51 -21.76 -10.91
N GLY A 40 4.04 -22.92 -10.51
CA GLY A 40 5.47 -23.23 -10.57
C GLY A 40 6.26 -22.76 -9.33
N THR A 41 5.68 -21.90 -8.49
CA THR A 41 6.25 -21.51 -7.19
C THR A 41 5.86 -22.44 -6.04
N HIS A 42 4.99 -23.41 -6.31
CA HIS A 42 4.56 -24.47 -5.41
C HIS A 42 4.29 -25.75 -6.23
N ASN A 43 4.29 -26.91 -5.59
CA ASN A 43 4.08 -28.22 -6.27
C ASN A 43 2.96 -29.08 -5.65
N ASN A 44 2.46 -28.71 -4.47
CA ASN A 44 1.33 -29.38 -3.79
C ASN A 44 0.21 -28.39 -3.44
N GLU A 45 0.10 -27.28 -4.17
CA GLU A 45 -0.92 -26.24 -3.91
C GLU A 45 -0.95 -25.81 -2.44
N SER A 46 0.23 -25.56 -1.89
CA SER A 46 0.47 -25.39 -0.46
C SER A 46 1.17 -24.06 -0.14
N GLY A 47 0.81 -23.51 1.02
CA GLY A 47 1.41 -22.35 1.65
C GLY A 47 1.13 -22.36 3.15
N TYR A 48 1.60 -21.33 3.86
CA TYR A 48 1.56 -21.25 5.32
C TYR A 48 1.23 -19.82 5.77
N PHE A 49 1.73 -19.37 6.93
CA PHE A 49 1.38 -18.08 7.55
C PHE A 49 1.98 -16.86 6.84
N SER A 50 2.60 -17.07 5.67
CA SER A 50 3.41 -16.10 4.95
C SER A 50 2.56 -15.19 4.06
N LEU A 51 2.03 -14.15 4.69
CA LEU A 51 1.24 -13.11 4.03
C LEU A 51 1.47 -11.75 4.73
N CYS A 52 1.78 -10.70 3.97
CA CYS A 52 1.78 -9.32 4.47
C CYS A 52 1.50 -8.30 3.35
N GLU A 53 1.04 -7.11 3.73
CA GLU A 53 0.99 -5.93 2.86
C GLU A 53 2.29 -5.14 3.03
N GLY A 54 3.03 -4.90 1.96
CA GLY A 54 4.18 -3.99 1.99
C GLY A 54 3.77 -2.52 2.12
N LEU A 55 4.74 -1.64 2.37
CA LEU A 55 4.46 -0.19 2.43
C LEU A 55 4.04 0.39 1.06
N ASP A 56 4.30 -0.35 0.00
CA ASP A 56 3.90 -0.13 -1.39
C ASP A 56 2.50 -0.64 -1.73
N GLY A 57 1.76 -1.20 -0.77
CA GLY A 57 0.43 -1.78 -1.00
C GLY A 57 0.47 -3.11 -1.76
N THR A 58 1.65 -3.60 -2.13
CA THR A 58 1.81 -4.92 -2.74
C THR A 58 1.60 -6.00 -1.69
N ILE A 59 0.95 -7.10 -2.07
CA ILE A 59 0.73 -8.23 -1.18
C ILE A 59 1.85 -9.26 -1.40
N TYR A 60 2.57 -9.61 -0.33
CA TYR A 60 3.71 -10.52 -0.37
C TYR A 60 3.34 -11.88 0.23
N ILE A 61 3.49 -12.93 -0.56
CA ILE A 61 3.00 -14.29 -0.30
C ILE A 61 4.16 -15.27 -0.34
N GLY A 62 4.42 -15.99 0.74
CA GLY A 62 5.42 -17.06 0.75
C GLY A 62 4.83 -18.38 0.29
N THR A 63 5.58 -19.11 -0.52
CA THR A 63 5.12 -20.35 -1.16
C THR A 63 5.89 -21.56 -0.63
N ALA A 64 5.34 -22.76 -0.87
CA ALA A 64 5.99 -24.02 -0.56
C ALA A 64 6.16 -24.90 -1.82
N LYS A 65 7.41 -25.11 -2.24
CA LYS A 65 7.78 -26.08 -3.28
C LYS A 65 8.61 -27.19 -2.67
N TYR A 66 7.91 -28.20 -2.15
CA TYR A 66 8.49 -29.28 -1.35
C TYR A 66 9.65 -29.95 -2.09
N ASN A 67 10.74 -30.19 -1.35
CA ASN A 67 11.97 -30.83 -1.81
C ASN A 67 12.74 -30.07 -2.90
N GLU A 68 12.36 -28.82 -3.18
CA GLU A 68 12.94 -28.05 -4.28
C GLU A 68 13.41 -26.65 -3.92
N ASN A 69 12.50 -25.77 -3.47
CA ASN A 69 12.76 -24.34 -3.26
C ASN A 69 11.58 -23.68 -2.51
N ALA A 70 11.73 -22.39 -2.21
CA ALA A 70 10.67 -21.55 -1.71
C ALA A 70 10.76 -20.16 -2.34
N TYR A 71 9.60 -19.51 -2.51
CA TYR A 71 9.53 -18.22 -3.17
C TYR A 71 8.75 -17.22 -2.33
N LEU A 72 9.15 -15.95 -2.40
CA LEU A 72 8.29 -14.83 -2.05
C LEU A 72 7.70 -14.29 -3.35
N VAL A 73 6.38 -14.29 -3.45
CA VAL A 73 5.61 -13.79 -4.60
C VAL A 73 5.01 -12.44 -4.21
N ALA A 74 5.21 -11.43 -5.04
CA ALA A 74 4.51 -10.16 -4.96
C ALA A 74 3.26 -10.20 -5.85
N PHE A 75 2.11 -9.85 -5.27
CA PHE A 75 0.85 -9.63 -5.96
C PHE A 75 0.54 -8.14 -5.99
N ASP A 76 0.46 -7.57 -7.20
CA ASP A 76 -0.01 -6.22 -7.44
C ASP A 76 -1.55 -6.23 -7.42
N PRO A 77 -2.20 -5.62 -6.41
CA PRO A 77 -3.65 -5.70 -6.28
C PRO A 77 -4.41 -4.88 -7.33
N TRP A 78 -3.74 -3.98 -8.05
CA TRP A 78 -4.33 -3.13 -9.08
C TRP A 78 -4.26 -3.77 -10.44
N LYS A 79 -3.09 -4.29 -10.80
CA LYS A 79 -2.88 -5.01 -12.06
C LYS A 79 -3.38 -6.45 -11.99
N GLU A 80 -3.59 -6.96 -10.77
CA GLU A 80 -3.93 -8.36 -10.49
C GLU A 80 -2.87 -9.32 -11.05
N THR A 81 -1.62 -8.89 -11.03
CA THR A 81 -0.46 -9.65 -11.54
C THR A 81 0.43 -10.12 -10.43
N GLN A 82 1.14 -11.23 -10.68
CA GLN A 82 2.05 -11.84 -9.71
C GLN A 82 3.47 -11.95 -10.29
N ARG A 83 4.48 -11.78 -9.44
CA ARG A 83 5.89 -12.02 -9.80
C ARG A 83 6.69 -12.53 -8.61
N VAL A 84 7.72 -13.33 -8.88
CA VAL A 84 8.69 -13.75 -7.86
C VAL A 84 9.60 -12.58 -7.49
N VAL A 85 9.79 -12.34 -6.19
CA VAL A 85 10.70 -11.31 -5.65
C VAL A 85 11.82 -11.88 -4.80
N ILE A 86 11.63 -13.08 -4.25
CA ILE A 86 12.69 -13.90 -3.66
C ILE A 86 12.61 -15.29 -4.28
N ASP A 87 13.73 -15.74 -4.84
CA ASP A 87 14.05 -17.16 -5.02
C ASP A 87 15.03 -17.54 -3.91
N THR A 88 14.59 -18.38 -2.98
CA THR A 88 15.34 -18.66 -1.74
C THR A 88 16.70 -19.27 -2.03
N ASN A 89 16.73 -20.28 -2.90
CA ASN A 89 17.98 -20.94 -3.28
C ASN A 89 18.94 -19.96 -3.96
N ARG A 90 18.45 -19.13 -4.90
CA ARG A 90 19.29 -18.13 -5.57
C ARG A 90 19.86 -17.12 -4.59
N VAL A 91 19.01 -16.56 -3.71
CA VAL A 91 19.42 -15.54 -2.72
C VAL A 91 20.42 -16.12 -1.71
N CYS A 92 20.26 -17.39 -1.35
CA CYS A 92 21.14 -18.05 -0.37
C CYS A 92 22.35 -18.75 -1.00
N GLY A 93 22.48 -18.78 -2.33
CA GLY A 93 23.56 -19.48 -3.03
C GLY A 93 23.50 -21.01 -2.89
N LEU A 94 22.29 -21.57 -2.88
CA LEU A 94 22.02 -22.98 -2.63
C LEU A 94 21.53 -23.71 -3.89
N THR A 95 21.80 -25.02 -3.94
CA THR A 95 21.27 -25.94 -4.97
C THR A 95 20.64 -27.19 -4.35
N ALA A 96 20.54 -27.24 -3.02
CA ALA A 96 20.05 -28.40 -2.29
C ALA A 96 18.63 -28.81 -2.71
N LYS A 97 18.39 -30.13 -2.75
CA LYS A 97 17.12 -30.80 -3.06
C LYS A 97 16.77 -31.78 -1.95
N GLY A 98 15.57 -32.37 -2.01
CA GLY A 98 15.09 -33.29 -0.98
C GLY A 98 14.85 -32.58 0.35
N TYR A 99 14.99 -33.31 1.46
CA TYR A 99 14.79 -32.80 2.81
C TYR A 99 15.76 -31.65 3.17
N ALA A 100 16.96 -31.64 2.57
CA ALA A 100 17.91 -30.53 2.71
C ALA A 100 17.46 -29.21 2.05
N ALA A 101 16.46 -29.23 1.17
CA ALA A 101 16.02 -28.05 0.43
C ALA A 101 15.28 -27.03 1.31
N GLN A 102 15.50 -25.75 1.03
CA GLN A 102 14.70 -24.65 1.55
C GLN A 102 13.32 -24.65 0.86
N SER A 103 12.41 -25.46 1.36
CA SER A 103 11.20 -25.88 0.64
C SER A 103 9.98 -25.00 0.86
N LYS A 104 10.00 -24.12 1.85
CA LYS A 104 8.89 -23.20 2.14
C LYS A 104 9.34 -21.92 2.83
N ILE A 105 8.60 -20.84 2.58
CA ILE A 105 8.59 -19.67 3.45
C ILE A 105 7.41 -19.81 4.40
N HIS A 106 7.69 -20.11 5.67
CA HIS A 106 6.68 -20.42 6.69
C HIS A 106 6.45 -19.25 7.67
N THR A 107 7.29 -18.23 7.62
CA THR A 107 7.20 -17.07 8.51
C THR A 107 5.88 -16.33 8.37
N ARG A 108 5.41 -15.72 9.46
CA ARG A 108 4.59 -14.52 9.31
C ARG A 108 5.51 -13.42 8.79
N ASN A 109 5.30 -12.99 7.54
CA ASN A 109 6.19 -12.02 6.91
C ASN A 109 6.15 -10.70 7.69
N PHE A 110 7.31 -10.10 7.90
CA PHE A 110 7.42 -8.86 8.66
C PHE A 110 7.83 -7.70 7.77
N VAL A 111 7.17 -6.56 7.94
CA VAL A 111 7.48 -5.34 7.21
C VAL A 111 8.24 -4.39 8.13
N GLY A 112 9.52 -4.18 7.81
CA GLY A 112 10.37 -3.22 8.51
C GLY A 112 9.89 -1.79 8.35
N GLN A 113 10.37 -0.90 9.22
CA GLN A 113 10.05 0.53 9.12
C GLN A 113 10.46 1.05 7.74
N SER A 114 11.64 0.67 7.25
CA SER A 114 12.19 0.99 5.93
C SER A 114 11.31 0.55 4.74
N GLY A 115 10.38 -0.38 4.98
CA GLY A 115 9.58 -1.06 3.98
C GLY A 115 10.20 -2.33 3.41
N LYS A 116 11.36 -2.75 3.93
CA LYS A 116 11.89 -4.09 3.65
C LYS A 116 10.95 -5.17 4.18
N ILE A 117 10.77 -6.22 3.39
CA ILE A 117 10.00 -7.41 3.75
C ILE A 117 10.98 -8.46 4.26
N TYR A 118 10.80 -8.92 5.50
CA TYR A 118 11.62 -9.94 6.14
C TYR A 118 10.86 -11.27 6.17
N VAL A 119 11.56 -12.34 5.78
CA VAL A 119 11.02 -13.69 5.68
C VAL A 119 12.04 -14.73 6.14
N GLY A 120 11.59 -15.96 6.39
CA GLY A 120 12.44 -17.06 6.80
C GLY A 120 12.08 -18.37 6.11
N SER A 121 13.09 -19.17 5.78
CA SER A 121 12.91 -20.45 5.10
C SER A 121 12.87 -21.64 6.05
N LYS A 122 12.21 -22.71 5.61
CA LYS A 122 12.05 -23.97 6.33
C LYS A 122 12.11 -25.16 5.35
N GLN A 123 12.46 -26.34 5.87
CA GLN A 123 12.45 -27.61 5.15
C GLN A 123 11.05 -28.13 4.81
N GLY A 124 11.01 -29.06 3.86
CA GLY A 124 9.82 -29.81 3.47
C GLY A 124 9.58 -31.01 4.37
N TYR A 125 8.92 -32.03 3.82
CA TYR A 125 8.80 -33.34 4.45
C TYR A 125 9.78 -34.29 3.78
N ARG A 126 10.45 -35.12 4.59
CA ARG A 126 11.38 -36.12 4.07
C ARG A 126 10.63 -37.14 3.23
N SER A 127 11.05 -37.33 1.99
CA SER A 127 10.53 -38.38 1.13
C SER A 127 11.11 -39.73 1.53
N GLU A 128 10.39 -40.81 1.23
CA GLU A 128 10.92 -42.17 1.40
C GLU A 128 12.22 -42.34 0.62
N GLY A 129 13.25 -42.90 1.27
CA GLY A 129 14.60 -43.08 0.70
C GLY A 129 15.49 -41.84 0.72
N ASP A 130 14.99 -40.67 1.12
CA ASP A 130 15.80 -39.45 1.24
C ASP A 130 16.60 -39.44 2.55
N THR A 131 17.93 -39.48 2.42
CA THR A 131 18.89 -39.48 3.54
C THR A 131 19.55 -38.12 3.78
N SER A 132 19.16 -37.08 3.04
CA SER A 132 19.73 -35.74 3.19
C SER A 132 19.32 -35.09 4.52
N GLU A 133 20.22 -34.34 5.15
CA GLU A 133 19.90 -33.63 6.39
C GLU A 133 19.66 -32.15 6.14
N TYR A 134 18.69 -31.58 6.87
CA TYR A 134 18.40 -30.17 6.75
C TYR A 134 19.47 -29.34 7.46
N PRO A 135 20.19 -28.45 6.75
CA PRO A 135 21.27 -27.68 7.36
C PRO A 135 20.76 -26.59 8.30
N GLY A 136 19.53 -26.11 8.10
CA GLY A 136 18.91 -25.01 8.84
C GLY A 136 18.26 -23.99 7.90
N GLY A 137 17.33 -23.19 8.43
CA GLY A 137 16.62 -22.14 7.72
C GLY A 137 17.41 -20.85 7.64
N TYR A 138 17.15 -20.05 6.60
CA TYR A 138 17.77 -18.75 6.41
C TYR A 138 16.77 -17.64 6.67
N VAL A 139 17.24 -16.55 7.25
CA VAL A 139 16.54 -15.28 7.27
C VAL A 139 16.90 -14.50 6.00
N MET A 140 15.91 -13.92 5.34
CA MET A 140 16.09 -13.13 4.12
C MET A 140 15.30 -11.82 4.21
N SER A 141 15.69 -10.83 3.42
CA SER A 141 14.89 -9.62 3.22
C SER A 141 14.77 -9.23 1.75
N TYR A 142 13.70 -8.53 1.39
CA TYR A 142 13.49 -7.90 0.08
C TYR A 142 13.19 -6.41 0.26
N ASP A 143 13.87 -5.54 -0.49
CA ASP A 143 13.55 -4.11 -0.55
C ASP A 143 12.75 -3.79 -1.82
N PRO A 144 11.44 -3.48 -1.71
CA PRO A 144 10.62 -3.15 -2.87
C PRO A 144 11.09 -1.89 -3.63
N ARG A 145 11.86 -1.00 -3.00
CA ARG A 145 12.36 0.24 -3.63
C ARG A 145 13.45 -0.04 -4.64
N THR A 146 14.35 -0.95 -4.30
CA THR A 146 15.54 -1.26 -5.10
C THR A 146 15.37 -2.55 -5.88
N GLY A 147 14.39 -3.37 -5.51
CA GLY A 147 14.20 -4.71 -6.08
C GLY A 147 15.23 -5.73 -5.61
N VAL A 148 16.00 -5.43 -4.56
CA VAL A 148 17.10 -6.27 -4.08
C VAL A 148 16.63 -7.21 -2.97
N ALA A 149 17.00 -8.48 -3.08
CA ALA A 149 16.85 -9.48 -2.03
C ALA A 149 18.22 -9.81 -1.39
N GLU A 150 18.24 -9.98 -0.08
CA GLU A 150 19.46 -10.19 0.72
C GLU A 150 19.32 -11.42 1.61
N ASN A 151 20.41 -12.20 1.71
CA ASN A 151 20.56 -13.28 2.69
C ASN A 151 21.10 -12.69 4.00
N LEU A 152 20.35 -12.87 5.09
CA LEU A 152 20.70 -12.39 6.44
C LEU A 152 21.26 -13.50 7.34
N GLY A 153 21.51 -14.69 6.79
CA GLY A 153 22.17 -15.80 7.46
C GLY A 153 21.23 -16.84 8.06
N MET A 154 21.83 -17.89 8.60
CA MET A 154 21.16 -19.01 9.25
C MET A 154 21.24 -18.83 10.77
N PRO A 155 20.13 -18.60 11.47
CA PRO A 155 20.14 -18.24 12.88
C PRO A 155 20.49 -19.42 13.78
N TYR A 156 20.15 -20.65 13.37
CA TYR A 156 20.40 -21.85 14.15
C TYR A 156 20.50 -23.08 13.22
N PRO A 157 21.53 -23.94 13.36
CA PRO A 157 21.68 -25.14 12.54
C PRO A 157 20.52 -26.12 12.70
N THR A 158 20.17 -26.83 11.64
CA THR A 158 19.13 -27.89 11.57
C THR A 158 17.70 -27.47 11.91
N GLN A 159 17.47 -26.21 12.30
CA GLN A 159 16.15 -25.68 12.63
C GLN A 159 15.59 -24.85 11.48
N GLY A 160 14.29 -24.94 11.24
CA GLY A 160 13.59 -24.04 10.32
C GLY A 160 13.33 -22.68 10.95
N VAL A 161 13.09 -21.64 10.14
CA VAL A 161 12.63 -20.32 10.63
C VAL A 161 11.11 -20.20 10.47
N ILE A 162 10.40 -19.86 11.55
CA ILE A 162 8.92 -19.73 11.54
C ILE A 162 8.42 -18.34 11.90
N ASP A 163 9.28 -17.46 12.37
CA ASP A 163 8.97 -16.04 12.57
C ASP A 163 10.24 -15.21 12.46
N VAL A 164 10.11 -14.00 11.92
CA VAL A 164 11.17 -12.99 11.89
C VAL A 164 10.56 -11.62 12.12
N VAL A 165 11.11 -10.86 13.05
CA VAL A 165 10.67 -9.49 13.36
C VAL A 165 11.88 -8.58 13.49
N ALA A 166 11.93 -7.51 12.70
CA ALA A 166 13.07 -6.59 12.68
C ALA A 166 12.81 -5.32 13.50
N ASN A 167 13.76 -4.96 14.35
CA ASN A 167 13.86 -3.64 14.98
C ASN A 167 14.98 -2.85 14.30
N GLU A 168 14.73 -2.35 13.10
CA GLU A 168 15.73 -1.70 12.24
C GLU A 168 16.41 -0.51 12.93
N LYS A 169 15.65 0.28 13.71
CA LYS A 169 16.19 1.40 14.49
C LYS A 169 17.32 0.97 15.42
N ARG A 170 17.25 -0.26 15.95
CA ARG A 170 18.27 -0.86 16.82
C ARG A 170 19.15 -1.88 16.11
N LYS A 171 18.95 -2.09 14.81
CA LYS A 171 19.65 -3.08 13.98
C LYS A 171 19.48 -4.53 14.47
N LEU A 172 18.35 -4.85 15.10
CA LEU A 172 18.09 -6.19 15.66
C LEU A 172 17.09 -7.00 14.83
N LEU A 173 17.26 -8.32 14.83
CA LEU A 173 16.31 -9.32 14.37
C LEU A 173 15.89 -10.21 15.54
N TYR A 174 14.60 -10.40 15.72
CA TYR A 174 14.07 -11.47 16.56
C TYR A 174 13.62 -12.59 15.64
N VAL A 175 14.11 -13.80 15.90
CA VAL A 175 13.82 -14.96 15.06
C VAL A 175 13.33 -16.09 15.95
N VAL A 176 12.26 -16.73 15.54
CA VAL A 176 11.79 -17.95 16.20
C VAL A 176 12.04 -19.12 15.27
N THR A 177 12.75 -20.12 15.79
CA THR A 177 13.03 -21.35 15.05
C THR A 177 11.95 -22.40 15.27
N CYS A 178 11.98 -23.47 14.50
CA CYS A 178 11.07 -24.60 14.63
C CYS A 178 11.82 -25.92 14.56
N GLU A 179 11.19 -26.93 15.14
CA GLU A 179 11.70 -28.20 15.70
C GLU A 179 11.86 -28.08 17.23
N ASP A 180 12.72 -27.18 17.74
CA ASP A 180 12.97 -27.00 19.18
C ASP A 180 12.57 -25.61 19.75
N GLN A 181 11.99 -24.73 18.93
CA GLN A 181 11.37 -23.46 19.35
C GLN A 181 12.32 -22.46 20.05
N HIS A 182 13.55 -22.34 19.55
CA HIS A 182 14.51 -21.36 20.06
C HIS A 182 14.09 -19.93 19.73
N TRP A 183 14.29 -19.02 20.68
CA TRP A 183 14.13 -17.58 20.47
C TRP A 183 15.50 -16.93 20.29
N MET A 184 15.78 -16.46 19.08
CA MET A 184 17.08 -15.94 18.69
C MET A 184 17.05 -14.42 18.55
N LEU A 185 18.12 -13.77 18.99
CA LEU A 185 18.43 -12.39 18.70
C LEU A 185 19.57 -12.33 17.67
N GLY A 186 19.30 -11.69 16.54
CA GLY A 186 20.26 -11.42 15.49
C GLY A 186 20.61 -9.93 15.39
N ASP A 187 21.79 -9.64 14.88
CA ASP A 187 22.19 -8.30 14.45
C ASP A 187 22.15 -8.21 12.93
N ILE A 188 21.46 -7.19 12.39
CA ILE A 188 21.19 -7.04 10.96
C ILE A 188 22.48 -6.83 10.16
N GLU A 189 23.44 -6.08 10.69
CA GLU A 189 24.65 -5.68 9.96
C GLU A 189 25.68 -6.81 9.96
N THR A 190 25.94 -7.39 11.13
CA THR A 190 26.94 -8.43 11.33
C THR A 190 26.43 -9.83 10.99
N ARG A 191 25.09 -10.02 10.93
CA ARG A 191 24.42 -11.30 10.66
C ARG A 191 24.75 -12.38 11.68
N LYS A 192 25.13 -11.96 12.90
CA LYS A 192 25.41 -12.86 14.02
C LYS A 192 24.14 -13.06 14.85
N TYR A 193 23.93 -14.28 15.30
CA TYR A 193 22.78 -14.68 16.10
C TYR A 193 23.23 -15.27 17.44
N ARG A 194 22.42 -15.05 18.48
CA ARG A 194 22.54 -15.71 19.78
C ARG A 194 21.16 -16.03 20.33
N GLU A 195 21.10 -17.00 21.21
CA GLU A 195 19.85 -17.39 21.86
C GLU A 195 19.47 -16.43 23.00
N LEU A 196 18.17 -16.21 23.20
CA LEU A 196 17.60 -15.40 24.29
C LEU A 196 17.20 -16.24 25.51
N GLY A 197 17.02 -17.55 25.37
CA GLY A 197 16.89 -18.50 26.47
C GLY A 197 15.55 -19.24 26.59
N PRO A 198 14.39 -18.58 26.74
CA PRO A 198 13.14 -19.31 26.99
C PRO A 198 12.70 -20.09 25.75
N ILE A 199 12.33 -21.36 25.95
CA ILE A 199 11.71 -22.17 24.90
C ILE A 199 10.28 -21.69 24.67
N LEU A 200 9.99 -21.36 23.42
CA LEU A 200 8.70 -20.84 23.02
C LEU A 200 7.69 -21.95 22.74
N MET A 201 6.41 -21.59 22.66
CA MET A 201 5.42 -22.53 22.15
C MET A 201 5.65 -22.84 20.66
N PRO A 202 5.16 -23.99 20.15
CA PRO A 202 5.24 -24.31 18.74
C PRO A 202 4.67 -23.17 17.87
N TYR A 203 5.42 -22.77 16.83
CA TYR A 203 5.06 -21.69 15.91
C TYR A 203 4.79 -20.33 16.57
N ALA A 204 5.43 -20.05 17.72
CA ALA A 204 5.35 -18.76 18.37
C ALA A 204 5.80 -17.62 17.44
N THR A 205 5.18 -16.45 17.60
CA THR A 205 5.54 -15.23 16.88
C THR A 205 5.92 -14.15 17.87
N THR A 206 6.79 -13.24 17.44
CA THR A 206 7.26 -12.11 18.25
C THR A 206 6.40 -10.87 17.99
N LEU A 207 6.09 -10.10 19.04
CA LEU A 207 5.53 -8.75 18.91
C LEU A 207 6.50 -7.73 19.53
N ILE A 208 6.67 -6.57 18.91
CA ILE A 208 7.42 -5.44 19.47
C ILE A 208 6.43 -4.39 19.99
N ASP A 209 6.46 -4.09 21.27
CA ASP A 209 5.62 -3.05 21.86
C ASP A 209 6.07 -1.63 21.50
N ARG A 210 5.29 -0.62 21.89
CA ARG A 210 5.62 0.80 21.62
C ARG A 210 6.93 1.28 22.27
N GLU A 211 7.40 0.62 23.34
CA GLU A 211 8.68 0.92 23.99
C GLU A 211 9.86 0.25 23.23
N GLY A 212 9.57 -0.63 22.28
CA GLY A 212 10.55 -1.37 21.49
C GLY A 212 10.98 -2.69 22.11
N ARG A 213 10.28 -3.16 23.15
CA ARG A 213 10.52 -4.45 23.82
C ARG A 213 9.88 -5.56 23.01
N ALA A 214 10.58 -6.68 22.87
CA ALA A 214 10.08 -7.84 22.14
C ALA A 214 9.41 -8.84 23.07
N HIS A 215 8.29 -9.41 22.63
CA HIS A 215 7.47 -10.31 23.40
C HIS A 215 7.20 -11.59 22.64
N ALA A 216 7.24 -12.74 23.32
CA ALA A 216 6.87 -14.03 22.78
C ALA A 216 6.18 -14.88 23.86
N ILE A 217 5.29 -15.79 23.45
CA ILE A 217 4.63 -16.70 24.39
C ILE A 217 5.46 -17.98 24.55
N THR A 218 5.76 -18.35 25.79
CA THR A 218 6.54 -19.54 26.12
C THR A 218 5.71 -20.81 25.96
N ARG A 219 6.39 -21.97 25.91
CA ARG A 219 5.70 -23.28 25.89
C ARG A 219 4.79 -23.51 27.11
N ASP A 220 5.08 -22.82 28.21
CA ASP A 220 4.37 -22.90 29.49
C ASP A 220 3.25 -21.85 29.59
N PHE A 221 2.83 -21.24 28.48
CA PHE A 221 1.75 -20.24 28.41
C PHE A 221 2.02 -18.98 29.28
N GLN A 222 3.30 -18.63 29.41
CA GLN A 222 3.80 -17.39 30.00
C GLN A 222 4.24 -16.42 28.89
N ILE A 223 4.53 -15.17 29.25
CA ILE A 223 5.10 -14.22 28.30
C ILE A 223 6.56 -13.95 28.64
N ALA A 224 7.44 -14.20 27.66
CA ALA A 224 8.82 -13.76 27.66
C ALA A 224 8.88 -12.33 27.11
N THR A 225 9.66 -11.47 27.74
CA THR A 225 9.94 -10.10 27.30
C THR A 225 11.44 -9.89 27.24
N HIS A 226 11.96 -9.51 26.07
CA HIS A 226 13.30 -9.00 25.90
C HIS A 226 13.26 -7.47 25.84
N ASP A 227 14.00 -6.82 26.74
CA ASP A 227 14.24 -5.38 26.68
C ASP A 227 15.59 -5.12 25.99
N PRO A 228 15.61 -4.55 24.78
CA PRO A 228 16.85 -4.33 24.05
C PRO A 228 17.69 -3.17 24.59
N VAL A 229 17.19 -2.37 25.54
CA VAL A 229 17.97 -1.29 26.16
C VAL A 229 18.85 -1.85 27.27
N SER A 230 18.30 -2.71 28.13
CA SER A 230 19.06 -3.38 29.20
C SER A 230 19.64 -4.73 28.79
N ASP A 231 19.30 -5.23 27.60
CA ASP A 231 19.65 -6.56 27.08
C ASP A 231 19.26 -7.70 28.05
N THR A 232 18.03 -7.64 28.56
CA THR A 232 17.53 -8.58 29.57
C THR A 232 16.25 -9.27 29.14
N VAL A 233 16.14 -10.56 29.44
CA VAL A 233 14.92 -11.34 29.25
C VAL A 233 14.25 -11.62 30.59
N ILE A 234 12.95 -11.36 30.68
CA ILE A 234 12.11 -11.75 31.81
C ILE A 234 10.96 -12.64 31.34
N VAL A 235 10.55 -13.62 32.15
CA VAL A 235 9.38 -14.47 31.89
C VAL A 235 8.36 -14.26 32.99
N ARG A 236 7.10 -14.01 32.62
CA ARG A 236 6.03 -13.67 33.56
C ARG A 236 4.76 -14.43 33.26
N ASP A 237 4.05 -14.80 34.32
CA ASP A 237 2.74 -15.43 34.21
C ASP A 237 1.72 -14.46 33.62
N ILE A 238 0.95 -14.94 32.64
CA ILE A 238 -0.25 -14.24 32.15
C ILE A 238 -1.39 -14.57 33.11
N VAL A 239 -2.14 -13.56 33.54
CA VAL A 239 -3.27 -13.71 34.46
C VAL A 239 -4.54 -13.19 33.79
N VAL A 240 -5.50 -14.08 33.58
CA VAL A 240 -6.83 -13.77 33.05
C VAL A 240 -7.80 -13.65 34.21
N GLY A 241 -8.20 -12.42 34.55
CA GLY A 241 -8.97 -12.15 35.77
C GLY A 241 -8.18 -12.48 37.03
N ARG A 242 -8.52 -13.59 37.71
CA ARG A 242 -7.80 -14.08 38.91
C ARG A 242 -7.07 -15.41 38.67
N LYS A 243 -7.09 -15.94 37.46
CA LYS A 243 -6.53 -17.26 37.13
C LYS A 243 -5.29 -17.11 36.27
N LYS A 244 -4.26 -17.90 36.56
CA LYS A 244 -3.10 -18.06 35.68
C LYS A 244 -3.55 -18.66 34.35
N PHE A 245 -3.12 -18.07 33.25
CA PHE A 245 -3.36 -18.61 31.92
C PHE A 245 -2.60 -19.92 31.76
N ALA A 246 -3.25 -20.91 31.19
CA ALA A 246 -2.71 -22.25 31.02
C ALA A 246 -3.25 -22.84 29.72
N ARG A 247 -2.60 -23.92 29.27
CA ARG A 247 -3.07 -24.69 28.12
C ARG A 247 -4.55 -25.08 28.31
N PRO A 248 -5.43 -24.83 27.33
CA PRO A 248 -6.81 -25.29 27.39
C PRO A 248 -6.89 -26.83 27.51
N GLY A 249 -7.85 -27.32 28.29
CA GLY A 249 -8.14 -28.75 28.37
C GLY A 249 -8.80 -29.24 27.08
N GLY A 250 -8.11 -30.09 26.30
CA GLY A 250 -8.62 -30.67 25.05
C GLY A 250 -7.50 -31.20 24.15
N THR A 251 -7.88 -31.83 23.03
CA THR A 251 -6.94 -32.42 22.05
C THR A 251 -6.59 -31.47 20.90
N GLY A 252 -7.16 -30.27 20.86
CA GLY A 252 -6.92 -29.27 19.83
C GLY A 252 -5.51 -28.67 19.87
N TYR A 253 -5.13 -28.01 18.76
CA TYR A 253 -3.86 -27.29 18.66
C TYR A 253 -3.91 -25.98 19.45
N ALA A 254 -3.32 -25.98 20.63
CA ALA A 254 -3.17 -24.80 21.50
C ALA A 254 -1.98 -23.91 21.07
N ILE A 255 -1.95 -23.51 19.80
CA ILE A 255 -0.90 -22.65 19.22
C ILE A 255 -1.43 -21.21 19.19
N GLY A 256 -0.69 -20.27 19.78
CA GLY A 256 -1.08 -18.87 19.87
C GLY A 256 -0.97 -18.12 18.53
N CYS A 257 -2.07 -17.52 18.10
CA CYS A 257 -2.12 -16.53 17.04
C CYS A 257 -2.47 -15.18 17.67
N TRP A 258 -1.55 -14.23 17.64
CA TRP A 258 -1.73 -12.92 18.25
C TRP A 258 -1.30 -11.77 17.35
N ALA A 259 -1.91 -10.60 17.55
CA ALA A 259 -1.67 -9.38 16.81
C ALA A 259 -1.67 -8.17 17.75
N LEU A 260 -0.77 -7.22 17.50
CA LEU A 260 -0.64 -6.00 18.30
C LEU A 260 -1.64 -4.94 17.83
N ALA A 261 -2.38 -4.36 18.76
CA ALA A 261 -3.28 -3.25 18.50
C ALA A 261 -2.51 -1.94 18.23
N PRO A 262 -3.12 -0.95 17.55
CA PRO A 262 -2.47 0.34 17.24
C PRO A 262 -1.98 1.14 18.46
N ASP A 263 -2.48 0.86 19.66
CA ASP A 263 -2.00 1.48 20.90
C ASP A 263 -0.58 1.04 21.31
N GLY A 264 -0.06 -0.01 20.66
CA GLY A 264 1.24 -0.62 20.90
C GLY A 264 1.38 -1.23 22.29
N LYS A 265 0.27 -1.50 22.99
CA LYS A 265 0.21 -2.04 24.35
C LYS A 265 -0.69 -3.27 24.46
N THR A 266 -1.78 -3.30 23.70
CA THR A 266 -2.76 -4.39 23.76
C THR A 266 -2.44 -5.40 22.67
N ALA A 267 -2.18 -6.65 23.04
CA ALA A 267 -2.09 -7.75 22.09
C ALA A 267 -3.36 -8.61 22.17
N TYR A 268 -4.05 -8.77 21.05
CA TYR A 268 -5.16 -9.72 20.94
C TYR A 268 -4.61 -11.08 20.56
N MET A 269 -5.05 -12.14 21.25
CA MET A 269 -4.60 -13.50 21.02
C MET A 269 -5.77 -14.47 20.99
N THR A 270 -5.76 -15.37 20.02
CA THR A 270 -6.56 -16.61 20.01
C THR A 270 -5.62 -17.80 19.87
N MET A 271 -6.14 -19.03 19.95
CA MET A 271 -5.39 -20.24 19.62
C MET A 271 -6.07 -21.01 18.50
N ILE A 272 -5.30 -21.75 17.69
CA ILE A 272 -5.80 -22.35 16.45
C ILE A 272 -7.09 -23.15 16.63
N SER A 273 -7.18 -23.99 17.67
CA SER A 273 -8.37 -24.83 17.92
C SER A 273 -9.26 -24.35 19.07
N TYR A 274 -9.05 -23.14 19.58
CA TYR A 274 -9.77 -22.62 20.74
C TYR A 274 -10.22 -21.18 20.47
N PRO A 275 -11.53 -20.94 20.26
CA PRO A 275 -12.04 -19.67 19.74
C PRO A 275 -12.12 -18.55 20.77
N ASP A 276 -11.69 -18.77 22.01
CA ASP A 276 -11.58 -17.71 23.01
C ASP A 276 -10.56 -16.66 22.57
N LEU A 277 -11.00 -15.40 22.51
CA LEU A 277 -10.15 -14.25 22.27
C LEU A 277 -9.70 -13.66 23.61
N TYR A 278 -8.41 -13.33 23.71
CA TYR A 278 -7.82 -12.69 24.88
C TYR A 278 -7.21 -11.34 24.50
N ALA A 279 -7.42 -10.32 25.33
CA ALA A 279 -6.71 -9.05 25.25
C ALA A 279 -5.62 -9.01 26.34
N ILE A 280 -4.35 -9.02 25.95
CA ILE A 280 -3.17 -9.06 26.82
C ILE A 280 -2.54 -7.66 26.90
N ASP A 281 -2.32 -7.15 28.11
CA ASP A 281 -1.69 -5.84 28.35
C ASP A 281 -0.16 -5.96 28.48
N LEU A 282 0.56 -5.73 27.38
CA LEU A 282 2.02 -5.77 27.32
C LEU A 282 2.70 -4.64 28.14
N SER A 283 1.94 -3.62 28.54
CA SER A 283 2.44 -2.53 29.38
C SER A 283 2.44 -2.87 30.88
N SER A 284 1.83 -4.01 31.27
CA SER A 284 1.79 -4.52 32.64
C SER A 284 3.15 -4.47 33.33
N LYS A 285 3.18 -3.92 34.54
CA LYS A 285 4.37 -3.85 35.41
C LYS A 285 4.31 -4.90 36.53
N GLY A 286 5.46 -5.25 37.09
CA GLY A 286 5.57 -6.24 38.17
C GLY A 286 5.55 -7.69 37.69
N LYS A 287 5.19 -8.60 38.60
CA LYS A 287 5.34 -10.06 38.46
C LYS A 287 4.44 -10.72 37.41
N PHE A 288 3.30 -10.11 37.09
CA PHE A 288 2.27 -10.70 36.24
C PHE A 288 1.97 -9.81 35.03
N VAL A 289 1.51 -10.43 33.94
CA VAL A 289 0.93 -9.74 32.78
C VAL A 289 -0.57 -9.93 32.78
N LYS A 290 -1.31 -8.82 32.80
CA LYS A 290 -2.78 -8.86 32.87
C LYS A 290 -3.37 -9.17 31.51
N ALA A 291 -4.43 -9.98 31.50
CA ALA A 291 -5.22 -10.26 30.32
C ALA A 291 -6.72 -10.35 30.65
N ILE A 292 -7.55 -10.14 29.64
CA ILE A 292 -9.01 -10.24 29.70
C ILE A 292 -9.46 -11.29 28.68
N ASN A 293 -10.37 -12.19 29.06
CA ASN A 293 -11.08 -13.04 28.09
C ASN A 293 -12.23 -12.21 27.49
N CYS A 294 -12.18 -11.98 26.18
CA CYS A 294 -13.16 -11.22 25.40
C CYS A 294 -14.38 -12.04 24.96
N GLY A 295 -14.37 -13.35 25.20
CA GLY A 295 -15.38 -14.31 24.77
C GLY A 295 -14.92 -15.16 23.59
N LYS A 296 -15.78 -16.09 23.18
CA LYS A 296 -15.57 -16.90 21.97
C LYS A 296 -15.84 -16.08 20.72
N MET A 297 -14.95 -16.15 19.74
CA MET A 297 -15.12 -15.50 18.45
C MET A 297 -16.17 -16.18 17.56
N ILE A 298 -16.36 -17.49 17.73
CA ILE A 298 -17.32 -18.28 16.97
C ILE A 298 -17.84 -19.43 17.83
N ASP A 299 -19.09 -19.83 17.60
CA ASP A 299 -19.67 -21.07 18.12
C ASP A 299 -19.68 -22.15 17.03
N GLY A 300 -19.39 -23.39 17.41
CA GLY A 300 -19.35 -24.52 16.48
C GLY A 300 -18.48 -25.66 16.97
N LYS A 301 -18.59 -26.81 16.29
CA LYS A 301 -17.73 -27.98 16.55
C LYS A 301 -16.44 -27.88 15.74
N ASN A 302 -15.37 -28.43 16.30
CA ASN A 302 -14.03 -28.51 15.70
C ASN A 302 -13.51 -27.18 15.09
N PRO A 303 -13.53 -26.07 15.85
CA PRO A 303 -13.06 -24.79 15.36
C PRO A 303 -11.57 -24.87 14.97
N ASP A 304 -11.22 -24.29 13.82
CA ASP A 304 -9.84 -24.21 13.32
C ASP A 304 -9.61 -22.81 12.70
N SER A 305 -8.61 -22.09 13.21
CA SER A 305 -8.23 -20.74 12.76
C SER A 305 -6.72 -20.60 12.69
N ARG A 306 -6.17 -20.57 11.48
CA ARG A 306 -4.71 -20.58 11.27
C ARG A 306 -4.25 -19.26 10.70
N GLY A 307 -3.34 -18.59 11.42
CA GLY A 307 -2.65 -17.39 10.95
C GLY A 307 -3.57 -16.23 10.55
N SER A 308 -4.85 -16.24 10.95
CA SER A 308 -5.86 -15.34 10.40
C SER A 308 -6.25 -14.16 11.31
N LEU A 309 -5.79 -14.15 12.57
CA LEU A 309 -6.08 -13.04 13.47
C LEU A 309 -5.33 -11.77 13.02
N CYS A 310 -6.07 -10.72 12.69
CA CYS A 310 -5.52 -9.41 12.32
C CYS A 310 -6.27 -8.26 13.00
N ILE A 311 -5.62 -7.09 13.07
CA ILE A 311 -6.26 -5.86 13.53
C ILE A 311 -6.55 -5.00 12.31
N HIS A 312 -7.83 -4.73 12.07
CA HIS A 312 -8.26 -3.93 10.95
C HIS A 312 -8.09 -2.42 11.25
N PRO A 313 -7.84 -1.57 10.24
CA PRO A 313 -7.67 -0.12 10.45
C PRO A 313 -8.84 0.60 11.14
N ASP A 314 -10.03 0.02 11.14
CA ASP A 314 -11.19 0.52 11.90
C ASP A 314 -11.10 0.28 13.43
N GLY A 315 -10.01 -0.36 13.88
CA GLY A 315 -9.73 -0.68 15.28
C GLY A 315 -10.41 -1.97 15.78
N LYS A 316 -11.08 -2.73 14.92
CA LYS A 316 -11.67 -4.02 15.27
C LYS A 316 -10.70 -5.17 14.99
N VAL A 317 -10.93 -6.29 15.67
CA VAL A 317 -10.15 -7.53 15.51
C VAL A 317 -10.91 -8.44 14.57
N TYR A 318 -10.28 -8.91 13.50
CA TYR A 318 -10.88 -9.83 12.53
C TYR A 318 -10.16 -11.18 12.55
N ALA A 319 -10.90 -12.25 12.26
CA ALA A 319 -10.35 -13.59 12.10
C ALA A 319 -11.20 -14.42 11.13
N LEU A 320 -10.58 -15.42 10.50
CA LEU A 320 -11.31 -16.51 9.85
C LEU A 320 -11.39 -17.70 10.80
N TRP A 321 -12.57 -18.32 10.86
CA TRP A 321 -12.80 -19.55 11.61
C TRP A 321 -13.50 -20.58 10.76
N ARG A 322 -12.92 -21.77 10.69
CA ARG A 322 -13.59 -22.92 10.11
C ARG A 322 -14.27 -23.73 11.21
N VAL A 323 -15.53 -24.10 11.01
CA VAL A 323 -16.28 -25.00 11.90
C VAL A 323 -17.02 -26.08 11.11
N ASP A 324 -17.43 -27.16 11.77
CA ASP A 324 -18.30 -28.18 11.16
C ASP A 324 -19.58 -27.56 10.63
N ASN A 325 -19.96 -27.89 9.39
CA ASN A 325 -21.22 -27.46 8.81
C ASN A 325 -22.38 -28.27 9.38
N THR A 326 -23.06 -27.73 10.39
CA THR A 326 -24.26 -28.33 10.99
C THR A 326 -25.56 -27.72 10.48
N THR A 327 -25.52 -26.90 9.43
CA THR A 327 -26.68 -26.12 8.95
C THR A 327 -27.68 -26.93 8.13
N GLY A 328 -27.29 -28.13 7.68
CA GLY A 328 -28.06 -28.93 6.72
C GLY A 328 -27.97 -28.41 5.28
N PHE A 329 -27.25 -27.30 5.03
CA PHE A 329 -27.03 -26.73 3.72
C PHE A 329 -25.62 -27.06 3.22
N GLY A 330 -25.51 -28.15 2.46
CA GLY A 330 -24.22 -28.74 2.06
C GLY A 330 -23.65 -29.67 3.14
N SER A 331 -22.39 -30.05 2.98
CA SER A 331 -21.67 -30.96 3.89
C SER A 331 -20.25 -30.46 4.15
N GLY A 332 -19.55 -31.04 5.12
CA GLY A 332 -18.16 -30.69 5.44
C GLY A 332 -18.06 -29.54 6.41
N TYR A 333 -17.33 -28.48 6.05
CA TYR A 333 -17.00 -27.35 6.91
C TYR A 333 -17.37 -26.03 6.24
N LEU A 334 -17.54 -24.97 7.05
CA LEU A 334 -17.73 -23.61 6.56
C LEU A 334 -16.67 -22.69 7.19
N HIS A 335 -16.12 -21.77 6.39
CA HIS A 335 -15.22 -20.72 6.85
C HIS A 335 -16.02 -19.44 7.08
N HIS A 336 -16.05 -18.98 8.33
CA HIS A 336 -16.73 -17.77 8.76
C HIS A 336 -15.73 -16.64 8.92
N LEU A 337 -16.06 -15.46 8.38
CA LEU A 337 -15.39 -14.23 8.76
C LEU A 337 -16.06 -13.70 10.03
N VAL A 338 -15.28 -13.49 11.08
CA VAL A 338 -15.78 -12.98 12.35
C VAL A 338 -15.00 -11.74 12.76
N ARG A 339 -15.61 -10.90 13.59
CA ARG A 339 -14.92 -9.78 14.21
C ARG A 339 -15.30 -9.56 15.66
N TYR A 340 -14.38 -8.97 16.41
CA TYR A 340 -14.61 -8.40 17.72
C TYR A 340 -14.48 -6.88 17.65
N ASP A 341 -15.47 -6.16 18.17
CA ASP A 341 -15.41 -4.71 18.40
C ASP A 341 -14.97 -4.44 19.85
N PRO A 342 -13.73 -3.97 20.09
CA PRO A 342 -13.25 -3.70 21.44
C PRO A 342 -14.00 -2.59 22.17
N LYS A 343 -14.53 -1.60 21.43
CA LYS A 343 -15.26 -0.47 22.01
C LYS A 343 -16.63 -0.92 22.52
N LYS A 344 -17.31 -1.76 21.74
CA LYS A 344 -18.64 -2.32 22.09
C LYS A 344 -18.56 -3.63 22.88
N ARG A 345 -17.38 -4.25 22.96
CA ARG A 345 -17.13 -5.58 23.50
C ARG A 345 -18.06 -6.64 22.88
N LYS A 346 -18.24 -6.58 21.57
CA LYS A 346 -19.20 -7.40 20.83
C LYS A 346 -18.48 -8.30 19.83
N MET A 347 -18.85 -9.59 19.83
CA MET A 347 -18.49 -10.56 18.79
C MET A 347 -19.56 -10.58 17.71
N GLU A 348 -19.14 -10.67 16.45
CA GLU A 348 -20.02 -10.70 15.29
C GLU A 348 -19.52 -11.74 14.29
N ASP A 349 -20.37 -12.71 13.95
CA ASP A 349 -20.21 -13.55 12.77
C ASP A 349 -20.75 -12.79 11.56
N LEU A 350 -19.86 -12.48 10.62
CA LEU A 350 -20.17 -11.67 9.44
C LEU A 350 -20.66 -12.52 8.28
N GLY A 351 -20.49 -13.84 8.33
CA GLY A 351 -20.97 -14.77 7.32
C GLY A 351 -19.89 -15.70 6.77
N VAL A 352 -20.32 -16.55 5.84
CA VAL A 352 -19.54 -17.62 5.23
C VAL A 352 -18.82 -17.11 3.99
N ILE A 353 -17.54 -17.44 3.84
CA ILE A 353 -16.74 -17.06 2.68
C ILE A 353 -17.32 -17.64 1.38
N ALA A 354 -17.41 -16.84 0.32
CA ALA A 354 -17.89 -17.26 -1.00
C ALA A 354 -17.05 -16.67 -2.14
N VAL A 355 -16.78 -17.48 -3.17
CA VAL A 355 -15.95 -17.10 -4.32
C VAL A 355 -16.78 -16.39 -5.39
N LYS A 356 -16.40 -15.14 -5.71
CA LYS A 356 -17.06 -14.32 -6.72
C LYS A 356 -16.76 -14.76 -8.17
N ASN A 357 -15.56 -15.26 -8.41
CA ASN A 357 -15.04 -15.69 -9.72
C ASN A 357 -14.71 -17.18 -9.70
N PRO A 358 -15.71 -18.09 -9.78
CA PRO A 358 -15.50 -19.53 -9.58
C PRO A 358 -14.63 -20.21 -10.66
N ASP A 359 -14.31 -19.49 -11.74
CA ASP A 359 -13.44 -19.90 -12.84
C ASP A 359 -11.95 -19.56 -12.63
N PHE A 360 -11.58 -19.00 -11.47
CA PHE A 360 -10.17 -18.68 -11.12
C PHE A 360 -9.23 -19.90 -11.17
N PHE A 361 -9.79 -21.10 -11.06
CA PHE A 361 -9.09 -22.38 -11.19
C PHE A 361 -9.98 -23.36 -11.94
N ASN A 362 -9.38 -24.30 -12.67
CA ASN A 362 -10.14 -25.34 -13.33
C ASN A 362 -10.53 -26.42 -12.32
N PHE A 363 -11.78 -26.43 -11.87
CA PHE A 363 -12.32 -27.47 -10.99
C PHE A 363 -12.96 -28.64 -11.77
N LYS A 364 -13.10 -28.52 -13.10
CA LYS A 364 -13.81 -29.51 -13.91
C LYS A 364 -12.94 -30.74 -14.16
N PRO A 365 -13.52 -31.95 -14.18
CA PRO A 365 -12.80 -33.14 -14.61
C PRO A 365 -12.14 -32.95 -15.99
N GLY A 366 -10.93 -33.49 -16.13
CA GLY A 366 -10.24 -33.56 -17.41
C GLY A 366 -10.94 -34.52 -18.39
N PRO A 367 -10.42 -34.64 -19.63
CA PRO A 367 -10.95 -35.59 -20.63
C PRO A 367 -10.95 -37.06 -20.17
N ASP A 368 -10.12 -37.41 -19.18
CA ASP A 368 -10.03 -38.72 -18.54
C ASP A 368 -11.05 -38.93 -17.41
N GLY A 369 -11.92 -37.94 -17.16
CA GLY A 369 -12.94 -37.96 -16.11
C GLY A 369 -12.38 -37.70 -14.70
N LYS A 370 -11.08 -37.43 -14.53
CA LYS A 370 -10.49 -37.15 -13.22
C LYS A 370 -10.54 -35.65 -12.91
N VAL A 371 -10.94 -35.32 -11.68
CA VAL A 371 -10.84 -33.95 -11.18
C VAL A 371 -9.36 -33.51 -11.12
N PRO A 372 -9.04 -32.24 -11.40
CA PRO A 372 -7.67 -31.74 -11.33
C PRO A 372 -7.09 -31.98 -9.94
N PRO A 373 -5.79 -32.36 -9.85
CA PRO A 373 -5.12 -32.53 -8.57
C PRO A 373 -5.32 -31.32 -7.67
N TRP A 374 -5.48 -31.56 -6.38
CA TRP A 374 -5.65 -30.51 -5.37
C TRP A 374 -6.89 -29.62 -5.56
N SER A 375 -7.90 -30.02 -6.34
CA SER A 375 -9.17 -29.26 -6.43
C SER A 375 -10.09 -29.44 -5.21
N HIS A 376 -9.76 -30.37 -4.30
CA HIS A 376 -10.58 -30.81 -3.17
C HIS A 376 -10.66 -29.81 -2.00
N GLY A 377 -9.84 -28.76 -1.98
CA GLY A 377 -9.91 -27.72 -0.94
C GLY A 377 -11.10 -26.78 -1.05
N TYR A 378 -11.92 -26.94 -2.09
CA TYR A 378 -13.16 -26.20 -2.32
C TYR A 378 -14.33 -27.15 -2.55
N HIS A 379 -15.53 -26.68 -2.27
CA HIS A 379 -16.76 -27.38 -2.61
C HIS A 379 -17.86 -26.41 -3.05
N THR A 380 -18.86 -26.95 -3.72
CA THR A 380 -20.04 -26.19 -4.16
C THR A 380 -21.21 -26.50 -3.23
N LEU A 381 -21.82 -25.46 -2.68
CA LEU A 381 -23.01 -25.56 -1.83
C LEU A 381 -24.29 -25.79 -2.68
N PRO A 382 -25.43 -26.18 -2.08
CA PRO A 382 -26.66 -26.50 -2.82
C PRO A 382 -27.23 -25.39 -3.73
N ASP A 383 -26.84 -24.13 -3.53
CA ASP A 383 -27.22 -23.00 -4.40
C ASP A 383 -26.25 -22.77 -5.57
N GLY A 384 -25.20 -23.58 -5.71
CA GLY A 384 -24.16 -23.41 -6.72
C GLY A 384 -22.99 -22.53 -6.29
N THR A 385 -22.97 -22.02 -5.04
CA THR A 385 -21.89 -21.17 -4.54
C THR A 385 -20.63 -21.98 -4.24
N LEU A 386 -19.49 -21.56 -4.80
CA LEU A 386 -18.18 -22.13 -4.51
C LEU A 386 -17.61 -21.51 -3.22
N THR A 387 -17.17 -22.35 -2.28
CA THR A 387 -16.57 -21.91 -1.01
C THR A 387 -15.37 -22.79 -0.62
N PRO A 388 -14.37 -22.25 0.11
CA PRO A 388 -13.29 -23.07 0.67
C PRO A 388 -13.81 -24.09 1.68
N LEU A 389 -13.25 -25.30 1.64
CA LEU A 389 -13.66 -26.42 2.48
C LEU A 389 -12.67 -26.65 3.63
N TYR A 390 -11.40 -26.97 3.33
CA TYR A 390 -10.53 -27.59 4.35
C TYR A 390 -9.74 -26.60 5.21
N VAL A 391 -8.86 -25.78 4.62
CA VAL A 391 -7.85 -25.04 5.40
C VAL A 391 -7.61 -23.66 4.80
N HIS A 392 -7.72 -22.62 5.65
CA HIS A 392 -7.08 -21.32 5.44
C HIS A 392 -5.76 -21.29 6.19
N MET A 393 -4.78 -20.49 5.74
CA MET A 393 -3.44 -20.44 6.35
C MET A 393 -3.03 -19.07 6.87
N ALA A 394 -3.53 -17.99 6.28
CA ALA A 394 -3.25 -16.64 6.74
C ALA A 394 -4.42 -15.72 6.44
N MET A 395 -4.54 -14.63 7.20
CA MET A 395 -5.32 -13.46 6.84
C MET A 395 -4.65 -12.19 7.36
N ILE A 396 -4.71 -11.12 6.56
CA ILE A 396 -4.29 -9.77 6.93
C ILE A 396 -5.42 -8.78 6.63
N ALA A 397 -5.42 -7.66 7.34
CA ALA A 397 -6.13 -6.46 6.95
C ALA A 397 -5.11 -5.46 6.41
N THR A 398 -5.34 -4.96 5.20
CA THR A 398 -4.51 -3.92 4.57
C THR A 398 -4.87 -2.55 5.12
N TYR A 399 -4.05 -1.56 4.80
CA TYR A 399 -4.22 -0.19 5.26
C TYR A 399 -5.54 0.47 4.82
N ASP A 400 -6.05 0.11 3.63
CA ASP A 400 -7.34 0.60 3.14
C ASP A 400 -8.55 -0.19 3.68
N GLY A 401 -8.30 -1.24 4.47
CA GLY A 401 -9.32 -2.11 5.05
C GLY A 401 -9.69 -3.32 4.18
N THR A 402 -9.04 -3.53 3.04
CA THR A 402 -9.18 -4.78 2.30
C THR A 402 -8.69 -5.95 3.16
N LEU A 403 -9.44 -7.05 3.17
CA LEU A 403 -8.97 -8.28 3.80
C LEU A 403 -8.38 -9.19 2.72
N TYR A 404 -7.20 -9.73 3.00
CA TYR A 404 -6.59 -10.78 2.18
C TYR A 404 -6.40 -12.03 2.99
N ALA A 405 -6.79 -13.17 2.45
CA ALA A 405 -6.58 -14.47 3.07
C ALA A 405 -5.94 -15.47 2.09
N THR A 406 -5.39 -16.55 2.62
CA THR A 406 -4.91 -17.67 1.80
C THR A 406 -5.61 -18.98 2.13
N PHE A 407 -5.93 -19.75 1.10
CA PHE A 407 -6.55 -21.07 1.17
C PHE A 407 -5.72 -22.10 0.41
N LEU A 408 -5.79 -23.36 0.81
CA LEU A 408 -5.02 -24.45 0.17
C LEU A 408 -5.89 -25.30 -0.75
N ALA A 409 -5.24 -25.94 -1.73
CA ALA A 409 -5.84 -26.88 -2.66
C ALA A 409 -7.08 -26.34 -3.42
N PRO A 410 -6.89 -25.46 -4.43
CA PRO A 410 -5.62 -24.90 -4.91
C PRO A 410 -5.08 -23.78 -4.01
N PHE A 411 -3.77 -23.49 -4.08
CA PHE A 411 -3.19 -22.41 -3.28
C PHE A 411 -3.68 -21.06 -3.79
N THR A 412 -4.48 -20.41 -2.99
CA THR A 412 -5.30 -19.27 -3.43
C THR A 412 -5.02 -18.06 -2.56
N LEU A 413 -4.81 -16.90 -3.19
CA LEU A 413 -4.95 -15.60 -2.55
C LEU A 413 -6.41 -15.14 -2.72
N PHE A 414 -7.04 -14.71 -1.64
CA PHE A 414 -8.45 -14.34 -1.61
C PHE A 414 -8.62 -12.90 -1.11
N ARG A 415 -9.20 -12.03 -1.93
CA ARG A 415 -9.43 -10.60 -1.65
C ARG A 415 -10.88 -10.34 -1.28
N ILE A 416 -11.14 -9.68 -0.15
CA ILE A 416 -12.47 -9.26 0.30
C ILE A 416 -12.49 -7.73 0.40
N ASP A 417 -13.27 -7.10 -0.48
CA ASP A 417 -13.35 -5.64 -0.62
C ASP A 417 -14.43 -5.00 0.27
N ASP A 418 -15.40 -5.77 0.78
CA ASP A 418 -16.59 -5.27 1.50
C ASP A 418 -16.28 -4.50 2.80
N TYR A 419 -15.07 -4.68 3.35
CA TYR A 419 -14.62 -4.03 4.58
C TYR A 419 -13.63 -2.89 4.35
N LYS A 420 -13.37 -2.54 3.07
CA LYS A 420 -12.67 -1.31 2.74
C LYS A 420 -13.29 -0.16 3.52
N LEU A 421 -12.46 0.62 4.16
CA LEU A 421 -12.92 1.83 4.82
C LEU A 421 -13.57 2.70 3.74
N PRO A 422 -14.84 3.12 3.91
CA PRO A 422 -15.46 4.00 2.94
C PRO A 422 -14.57 5.24 2.78
N GLN A 423 -14.39 5.68 1.55
CA GLN A 423 -13.80 6.99 1.22
C GLN A 423 -14.75 8.07 1.76
N LYS A 424 -14.80 8.23 3.08
CA LYS A 424 -15.45 9.38 3.68
C LYS A 424 -14.49 10.55 3.50
N PRO A 425 -14.96 11.69 2.96
CA PRO A 425 -14.33 12.96 3.30
C PRO A 425 -14.29 13.01 4.82
N ILE A 426 -13.10 12.98 5.42
CA ILE A 426 -13.02 13.23 6.85
C ILE A 426 -13.41 14.68 7.04
N GLY A 427 -14.59 14.89 7.61
CA GLY A 427 -14.92 16.16 8.24
C GLY A 427 -13.98 16.35 9.44
N ILE A 428 -12.86 17.04 9.21
CA ILE A 428 -12.26 18.08 10.05
C ILE A 428 -11.92 17.76 11.53
N SER A 429 -12.31 16.64 12.13
CA SER A 429 -12.52 16.57 13.59
C SER A 429 -11.88 15.42 14.37
N GLU A 430 -11.01 14.57 13.80
CA GLU A 430 -10.28 13.58 14.62
C GLU A 430 -8.83 13.99 14.96
N PRO A 431 -8.45 14.00 16.26
CA PRO A 431 -7.17 14.50 16.76
C PRO A 431 -6.04 13.47 16.65
N THR A 432 -5.76 12.96 15.45
CA THR A 432 -4.66 12.02 15.20
C THR A 432 -3.38 12.72 14.72
N GLY A 433 -3.02 13.86 15.30
CA GLY A 433 -1.78 14.58 14.97
C GLY A 433 -1.78 15.26 13.59
N SER A 434 -1.54 16.58 13.59
CA SER A 434 -1.64 17.46 12.43
C SER A 434 -0.93 16.98 11.15
N ALA A 435 0.23 16.32 11.26
CA ALA A 435 0.95 15.79 10.11
C ALA A 435 0.24 14.60 9.44
N ARG A 436 -0.36 13.70 10.23
CA ARG A 436 -1.08 12.53 9.69
C ARG A 436 -2.38 12.94 8.99
N ALA A 437 -3.06 13.97 9.50
CA ALA A 437 -4.19 14.58 8.81
C ALA A 437 -3.81 15.07 7.41
N TYR A 438 -2.64 15.70 7.27
CA TYR A 438 -2.15 16.13 5.96
C TYR A 438 -1.77 14.96 5.05
N PHE A 439 -1.10 13.91 5.56
CA PHE A 439 -0.80 12.71 4.76
C PHE A 439 -2.07 12.04 4.26
N ARG A 440 -3.08 11.92 5.12
CA ARG A 440 -4.37 11.37 4.74
C ARG A 440 -5.02 12.19 3.64
N PHE A 441 -4.99 13.53 3.75
CA PHE A 441 -5.45 14.42 2.70
C PHE A 441 -4.74 14.17 1.36
N VAL A 442 -3.42 13.96 1.35
CA VAL A 442 -2.72 13.63 0.09
C VAL A 442 -3.22 12.33 -0.52
N LEU A 443 -3.43 11.30 0.31
CA LEU A 443 -3.97 10.01 -0.15
C LEU A 443 -5.39 10.17 -0.72
N ASP A 444 -6.26 10.90 -0.02
CA ASP A 444 -7.63 11.17 -0.46
C ASP A 444 -7.64 12.03 -1.74
N ALA A 445 -6.69 12.96 -1.89
CA ALA A 445 -6.53 13.74 -3.12
C ALA A 445 -6.11 12.86 -4.31
N CYS A 446 -5.20 11.89 -4.12
CA CYS A 446 -4.89 10.90 -5.16
C CYS A 446 -6.15 10.14 -5.59
N ASP A 447 -6.97 9.70 -4.63
CA ASP A 447 -8.23 9.00 -4.91
C ASP A 447 -9.24 9.88 -5.65
N ALA A 448 -9.36 11.15 -5.26
CA ALA A 448 -10.23 12.11 -5.94
C ALA A 448 -9.81 12.33 -7.40
N VAL A 449 -8.51 12.50 -7.66
CA VAL A 449 -7.98 12.63 -9.03
C VAL A 449 -8.23 11.36 -9.83
N GLU A 450 -8.00 10.19 -9.25
CA GLU A 450 -8.25 8.90 -9.91
C GLU A 450 -9.74 8.68 -10.21
N SER A 451 -10.64 9.15 -9.35
CA SER A 451 -12.09 9.07 -9.59
C SER A 451 -12.53 9.86 -10.82
N ASN A 452 -11.77 10.88 -11.21
CA ASN A 452 -12.02 11.72 -12.37
C ASN A 452 -11.20 11.30 -13.61
N LEU A 453 -10.57 10.12 -13.57
CA LEU A 453 -9.61 9.70 -14.60
C LEU A 453 -10.22 9.60 -16.00
N ALA A 454 -11.50 9.21 -16.12
CA ALA A 454 -12.18 9.17 -17.42
C ALA A 454 -12.24 10.55 -18.12
N GLU A 455 -12.41 11.62 -17.35
CA GLU A 455 -12.39 12.99 -17.91
C GLU A 455 -10.96 13.41 -18.24
N ILE A 456 -9.98 13.07 -17.38
CA ILE A 456 -8.56 13.31 -17.64
C ILE A 456 -8.12 12.63 -18.95
N GLU A 457 -8.49 11.36 -19.13
CA GLU A 457 -8.25 10.59 -20.35
C GLU A 457 -8.88 11.27 -21.57
N ARG A 458 -10.14 11.71 -21.47
CA ARG A 458 -10.84 12.39 -22.57
C ARG A 458 -10.11 13.66 -22.99
N GLN A 459 -9.69 14.47 -22.03
CA GLN A 459 -8.95 15.71 -22.32
C GLN A 459 -7.56 15.42 -22.90
N ALA A 460 -6.87 14.41 -22.38
CA ALA A 460 -5.58 13.99 -22.89
C ALA A 460 -5.65 13.55 -24.37
N GLU A 461 -6.71 12.85 -24.77
CA GLU A 461 -6.94 12.47 -26.18
C GLU A 461 -7.11 13.70 -27.09
N ILE A 462 -7.95 14.66 -26.67
CA ILE A 462 -8.16 15.92 -27.41
C ILE A 462 -6.83 16.68 -27.57
N VAL A 463 -6.07 16.80 -26.48
CA VAL A 463 -4.80 17.53 -26.48
C VAL A 463 -3.73 16.78 -27.29
N ALA A 464 -3.71 15.45 -27.27
CA ALA A 464 -2.82 14.65 -28.09
C ALA A 464 -3.07 14.88 -29.60
N ASP A 465 -4.33 14.88 -30.03
CA ASP A 465 -4.70 15.13 -31.42
C ASP A 465 -4.31 16.55 -31.86
N ARG A 466 -4.59 17.56 -31.02
CA ARG A 466 -4.20 18.95 -31.30
C ARG A 466 -2.68 19.10 -31.37
N HIS A 467 -1.96 18.47 -30.45
CA HIS A 467 -0.50 18.52 -30.40
C HIS A 467 0.13 17.88 -31.64
N ILE A 468 -0.29 16.67 -32.03
CA ILE A 468 0.20 15.98 -33.23
C ILE A 468 0.04 16.84 -34.50
N ASN A 469 -1.03 17.63 -34.56
CA ASN A 469 -1.32 18.53 -35.68
C ASN A 469 -0.64 19.91 -35.58
N GLY A 470 0.36 20.07 -34.71
CA GLY A 470 1.23 21.26 -34.64
C GLY A 470 0.89 22.25 -33.53
N GLY A 471 -0.16 21.98 -32.73
CA GLY A 471 -0.51 22.79 -31.56
C GLY A 471 0.52 22.70 -30.44
N LEU A 472 0.81 23.84 -29.80
CA LEU A 472 1.59 23.89 -28.57
C LEU A 472 0.71 23.73 -27.34
N ILE A 473 1.31 23.21 -26.28
CA ILE A 473 0.71 23.17 -24.94
C ILE A 473 1.42 24.25 -24.13
N GLY A 474 0.69 25.26 -23.69
CA GLY A 474 1.23 26.42 -23.01
C GLY A 474 0.42 26.82 -21.78
N PHE A 475 0.74 28.00 -21.26
CA PHE A 475 0.38 28.42 -19.90
C PHE A 475 -0.10 29.88 -19.84
N ALA A 476 -0.64 30.39 -20.95
CA ALA A 476 -1.07 31.79 -21.07
C ALA A 476 -2.62 31.92 -21.12
N PRO A 477 -3.21 32.92 -20.43
CA PRO A 477 -2.54 33.92 -19.60
C PRO A 477 -1.97 33.33 -18.29
N VAL A 478 -0.88 33.91 -17.79
CA VAL A 478 -0.23 33.45 -16.55
C VAL A 478 -1.07 33.89 -15.36
N THR A 479 -1.43 32.97 -14.44
CA THR A 479 -2.27 33.29 -13.26
C THR A 479 -1.47 33.67 -12.01
N TYR A 480 -0.15 33.41 -12.02
CA TYR A 480 0.78 33.59 -10.90
C TYR A 480 0.40 32.82 -9.62
N GLN A 481 -0.11 31.59 -9.79
CA GLN A 481 -0.47 30.70 -8.68
C GLN A 481 0.22 29.34 -8.75
N GLY A 482 1.47 29.27 -9.23
CA GLY A 482 2.38 28.13 -9.07
C GLY A 482 2.13 26.91 -9.97
N PHE A 483 0.88 26.58 -10.29
CA PHE A 483 0.56 25.40 -11.12
C PHE A 483 1.25 25.43 -12.48
N GLN A 484 1.24 26.59 -13.14
CA GLN A 484 1.91 26.76 -14.43
C GLN A 484 3.43 26.67 -14.29
N ASP A 485 4.03 27.17 -13.21
CA ASP A 485 5.47 27.05 -12.96
C ASP A 485 5.90 25.59 -12.78
N GLU A 486 5.05 24.79 -12.14
CA GLU A 486 5.24 23.34 -11.96
C GLU A 486 5.23 22.60 -13.30
N LEU A 487 4.24 22.87 -14.17
CA LEU A 487 4.09 22.14 -15.43
C LEU A 487 4.95 22.69 -16.59
N TRP A 488 5.34 23.96 -16.54
CA TRP A 488 6.24 24.56 -17.53
C TRP A 488 7.69 24.09 -17.35
N GLY A 489 8.06 23.75 -16.12
CA GLY A 489 9.38 23.30 -15.76
C GLY A 489 9.68 21.83 -16.10
N ARG A 490 10.86 21.38 -15.67
CA ARG A 490 11.28 19.97 -15.78
C ARG A 490 10.37 19.03 -14.99
N SER A 491 9.76 19.53 -13.92
CA SER A 491 8.72 18.87 -13.13
C SER A 491 7.47 18.49 -13.93
N GLY A 492 7.13 19.24 -14.99
CA GLY A 492 6.03 18.92 -15.89
C GLY A 492 6.36 17.82 -16.91
N GLY A 493 7.61 17.33 -16.95
CA GLY A 493 8.02 16.17 -17.72
C GLY A 493 8.28 16.42 -19.21
N MET A 494 7.45 17.19 -19.92
CA MET A 494 7.62 17.43 -21.37
C MET A 494 8.59 18.59 -21.66
N VAL A 495 9.47 18.42 -22.65
CA VAL A 495 10.54 19.40 -22.98
C VAL A 495 9.98 20.70 -23.55
N ASN A 496 9.11 20.57 -24.56
CA ASN A 496 8.57 21.69 -25.34
C ASN A 496 7.15 22.09 -24.89
N SER A 497 6.91 22.09 -23.58
CA SER A 497 5.72 22.69 -22.96
C SER A 497 5.96 24.17 -22.68
N GLY A 498 5.16 25.04 -23.29
CA GLY A 498 5.26 26.49 -23.23
C GLY A 498 5.12 27.14 -24.61
N PHE A 499 4.37 28.24 -24.71
CA PHE A 499 4.26 29.01 -25.97
C PHE A 499 5.57 29.70 -26.36
N ASP A 500 6.46 29.90 -25.39
CA ASP A 500 7.82 30.38 -25.55
C ASP A 500 8.81 29.26 -25.94
N ARG A 501 8.37 28.00 -25.97
CA ARG A 501 9.18 26.82 -26.33
C ARG A 501 8.68 26.09 -27.57
N PRO A 502 8.53 26.79 -28.72
CA PRO A 502 8.06 26.15 -29.94
C PRO A 502 9.09 25.12 -30.45
N PHE A 503 8.65 23.89 -30.70
CA PHE A 503 9.45 22.90 -31.44
C PHE A 503 9.56 23.23 -32.94
N LYS A 504 8.73 24.16 -33.43
CA LYS A 504 8.71 24.69 -34.80
C LYS A 504 8.55 26.21 -34.73
N GLN A 505 9.56 26.98 -35.18
CA GLN A 505 9.51 28.44 -35.08
C GLN A 505 8.42 29.08 -35.95
N ASN A 506 8.32 28.66 -37.22
CA ASN A 506 7.36 29.21 -38.17
C ASN A 506 6.09 28.36 -38.19
N ARG A 507 5.11 28.72 -37.35
CA ARG A 507 3.81 28.04 -37.27
C ARG A 507 2.71 28.76 -38.05
N THR A 508 1.88 28.01 -38.76
CA THR A 508 0.74 28.57 -39.52
C THR A 508 -0.38 29.04 -38.59
N PRO A 509 -1.32 29.87 -39.06
CA PRO A 509 -2.51 30.23 -38.28
C PRO A 509 -3.33 29.01 -37.83
N GLU A 510 -3.42 27.97 -38.66
CA GLU A 510 -4.13 26.73 -38.37
C GLU A 510 -3.45 25.95 -37.25
N GLU A 511 -2.11 25.86 -37.25
CA GLU A 511 -1.34 25.23 -36.17
C GLU A 511 -1.50 26.00 -34.86
N LYS A 512 -1.47 27.34 -34.90
CA LYS A 512 -1.69 28.18 -33.71
C LYS A 512 -3.11 28.07 -33.17
N ALA A 513 -4.11 27.91 -34.05
CA ALA A 513 -5.49 27.66 -33.66
C ALA A 513 -5.67 26.31 -32.95
N LEU A 514 -4.69 25.41 -33.01
CA LEU A 514 -4.68 24.14 -32.28
C LEU A 514 -4.01 24.25 -30.90
N ASP A 515 -3.47 25.41 -30.53
CA ASP A 515 -2.82 25.60 -29.23
C ASP A 515 -3.78 25.27 -28.07
N VAL A 516 -3.20 24.78 -26.98
CA VAL A 516 -3.88 24.42 -25.73
C VAL A 516 -3.24 25.19 -24.58
N SER A 517 -4.05 25.78 -23.72
CA SER A 517 -3.58 26.47 -22.52
C SER A 517 -4.06 25.77 -21.25
N LEU A 518 -3.12 25.47 -20.36
CA LEU A 518 -3.37 24.89 -19.03
C LEU A 518 -3.26 26.00 -17.98
N LEU A 519 -4.34 26.26 -17.25
CA LEU A 519 -4.43 27.36 -16.30
C LEU A 519 -4.79 26.85 -14.90
N GLY A 520 -4.09 27.31 -13.88
CA GLY A 520 -4.31 26.85 -12.50
C GLY A 520 -4.56 27.97 -11.51
N TRP A 521 -5.51 27.75 -10.60
CA TRP A 521 -5.84 28.65 -9.50
C TRP A 521 -5.79 27.89 -8.17
N GLN A 522 -5.00 28.40 -7.23
CA GLN A 522 -4.95 27.94 -5.84
C GLN A 522 -5.95 28.69 -4.97
N THR A 523 -6.23 29.94 -5.33
CA THR A 523 -7.03 30.93 -4.61
C THR A 523 -7.78 31.82 -5.59
N LYS A 524 -8.55 32.79 -5.07
CA LYS A 524 -9.24 33.79 -5.90
C LYS A 524 -8.30 34.43 -6.94
N PRO A 525 -8.78 34.77 -8.15
CA PRO A 525 -7.95 35.39 -9.18
C PRO A 525 -7.25 36.66 -8.69
N ILE A 526 -5.99 36.81 -9.05
CA ILE A 526 -5.17 38.00 -8.74
C ILE A 526 -4.78 38.80 -9.99
N VAL A 527 -4.99 38.24 -11.17
CA VAL A 527 -4.63 38.86 -12.45
C VAL A 527 -5.80 39.68 -12.98
N LYS A 528 -5.52 40.95 -13.26
CA LYS A 528 -6.51 41.88 -13.84
C LYS A 528 -6.76 41.52 -15.31
N ASN A 529 -8.02 41.66 -15.76
CA ASN A 529 -8.47 41.43 -17.15
C ASN A 529 -8.19 40.02 -17.70
N GLU A 530 -7.88 39.05 -16.84
CA GLU A 530 -7.65 37.65 -17.22
C GLU A 530 -8.80 37.04 -18.05
N PRO A 531 -10.11 37.27 -17.76
CA PRO A 531 -11.21 36.72 -18.56
C PRO A 531 -11.20 37.25 -19.99
N ASP A 532 -10.86 38.51 -20.19
CA ASP A 532 -10.85 39.13 -21.50
C ASP A 532 -9.65 38.63 -22.34
N GLN A 533 -8.51 38.35 -21.68
CA GLN A 533 -7.39 37.67 -22.32
C GLN A 533 -7.77 36.25 -22.76
N ILE A 534 -8.46 35.48 -21.90
CA ILE A 534 -8.96 34.15 -22.26
C ILE A 534 -9.93 34.25 -23.45
N LYS A 535 -10.92 35.15 -23.41
CA LYS A 535 -11.86 35.36 -24.52
C LYS A 535 -11.14 35.70 -25.84
N GLN A 536 -10.15 36.60 -25.79
CA GLN A 536 -9.39 36.99 -26.98
C GLN A 536 -8.65 35.81 -27.60
N LEU A 537 -7.97 35.01 -26.77
CA LEU A 537 -7.24 33.83 -27.22
C LEU A 537 -8.17 32.72 -27.74
N ARG A 538 -9.35 32.54 -27.13
CA ARG A 538 -10.39 31.62 -27.62
C ARG A 538 -10.89 31.98 -29.01
N THR A 539 -11.04 33.28 -29.33
CA THR A 539 -11.40 33.72 -30.69
C THR A 539 -10.38 33.26 -31.74
N GLY A 540 -9.12 33.04 -31.33
CA GLY A 540 -8.07 32.47 -32.17
C GLY A 540 -8.08 30.94 -32.30
N GLY A 541 -9.05 30.24 -31.69
CA GLY A 541 -9.18 28.77 -31.76
C GLY A 541 -8.55 28.00 -30.60
N MET A 542 -7.84 28.68 -29.68
CA MET A 542 -7.13 28.06 -28.56
C MET A 542 -8.09 27.33 -27.60
N TYR A 543 -7.67 26.15 -27.13
CA TYR A 543 -8.41 25.30 -26.20
C TYR A 543 -7.93 25.51 -24.76
N PHE A 544 -8.83 25.61 -23.79
CA PHE A 544 -8.50 25.95 -22.41
C PHE A 544 -8.89 24.84 -21.44
N ILE A 545 -7.94 24.43 -20.59
CA ILE A 545 -8.19 23.50 -19.49
C ILE A 545 -7.85 24.21 -18.17
N GLY A 546 -8.85 24.36 -17.32
CA GLY A 546 -8.71 24.98 -16.00
C GLY A 546 -8.49 23.96 -14.88
N PHE A 547 -7.72 24.35 -13.87
CA PHE A 547 -7.42 23.56 -12.67
C PHE A 547 -7.66 24.44 -11.45
N GLY A 548 -8.50 24.00 -10.51
CA GLY A 548 -8.74 24.77 -9.30
C GLY A 548 -10.06 24.47 -8.61
N PRO A 549 -10.37 25.17 -7.51
CA PRO A 549 -11.58 24.94 -6.74
C PRO A 549 -12.81 25.43 -7.50
N LYS A 550 -13.51 24.51 -8.17
CA LYS A 550 -14.64 24.85 -9.05
C LYS A 550 -15.79 25.52 -8.28
N SER A 551 -15.90 25.21 -6.99
CA SER A 551 -16.91 25.77 -6.08
C SER A 551 -16.61 27.21 -5.62
N LEU A 552 -15.42 27.75 -5.89
CA LEU A 552 -15.06 29.12 -5.50
C LEU A 552 -15.81 30.13 -6.39
N PRO A 553 -16.71 30.97 -5.83
CA PRO A 553 -17.55 31.86 -6.64
C PRO A 553 -16.76 32.82 -7.54
N GLU A 554 -15.59 33.28 -7.08
CA GLU A 554 -14.72 34.18 -7.83
C GLU A 554 -14.09 33.55 -9.08
N LEU A 555 -14.21 32.23 -9.26
CA LEU A 555 -13.77 31.52 -10.45
C LEU A 555 -14.91 31.18 -11.42
N ALA A 556 -16.16 31.52 -11.11
CA ALA A 556 -17.32 31.07 -11.89
C ALA A 556 -17.24 31.46 -13.39
N ASP A 557 -16.75 32.65 -13.70
CA ASP A 557 -16.57 33.09 -15.09
C ASP A 557 -15.40 32.38 -15.79
N ARG A 558 -14.31 32.07 -15.08
CA ARG A 558 -13.18 31.26 -15.60
C ARG A 558 -13.61 29.84 -15.91
N VAL A 559 -14.40 29.23 -15.01
CA VAL A 559 -14.94 27.89 -15.19
C VAL A 559 -15.79 27.84 -16.46
N GLN A 560 -16.61 28.87 -16.72
CA GLN A 560 -17.41 28.97 -17.95
C GLN A 560 -16.56 29.24 -19.20
N LEU A 561 -15.44 29.95 -19.07
CA LEU A 561 -14.54 30.28 -20.17
C LEU A 561 -13.56 29.16 -20.52
N CYS A 562 -13.41 28.11 -19.71
CA CYS A 562 -12.57 26.96 -20.04
C CYS A 562 -13.39 25.87 -20.73
N ASP A 563 -12.78 25.13 -21.66
CA ASP A 563 -13.43 24.01 -22.35
C ASP A 563 -13.54 22.76 -21.46
N ALA A 564 -12.64 22.66 -20.48
CA ALA A 564 -12.63 21.63 -19.45
C ALA A 564 -12.16 22.19 -18.11
N TRP A 565 -12.54 21.52 -17.03
CA TRP A 565 -12.13 21.91 -15.67
C TRP A 565 -11.87 20.70 -14.79
N PHE A 566 -10.69 20.66 -14.19
CA PHE A 566 -10.34 19.69 -13.15
C PHE A 566 -10.48 20.35 -11.77
N ASP A 567 -11.46 19.86 -11.01
CA ASP A 567 -11.77 20.39 -9.69
C ASP A 567 -10.75 19.89 -8.66
N THR A 568 -10.41 20.76 -7.72
CA THR A 568 -9.60 20.39 -6.56
C THR A 568 -10.43 19.90 -5.38
N TYR A 569 -11.75 20.15 -5.39
CA TYR A 569 -12.69 19.78 -4.32
C TYR A 569 -12.36 20.36 -2.93
N VAL A 570 -11.37 21.26 -2.85
CA VAL A 570 -10.89 21.90 -1.63
C VAL A 570 -11.13 23.39 -1.76
N CYS A 571 -11.85 24.00 -0.81
CA CYS A 571 -12.03 25.44 -0.84
C CYS A 571 -10.70 26.15 -0.59
N SER A 572 -10.39 27.18 -1.38
CA SER A 572 -9.06 27.82 -1.38
C SER A 572 -8.65 28.48 -0.06
N ASP A 573 -9.57 28.67 0.87
CA ASP A 573 -9.40 29.29 2.18
C ASP A 573 -9.50 28.33 3.37
N THR A 574 -9.91 27.07 3.15
CA THR A 574 -10.01 26.07 4.22
C THR A 574 -8.66 25.38 4.43
N GLY A 575 -8.06 25.55 5.60
CA GLY A 575 -6.94 24.71 6.01
C GLY A 575 -7.40 23.26 6.19
N ILE A 576 -6.56 22.31 5.78
CA ILE A 576 -6.84 20.87 5.87
C ILE A 576 -6.69 20.35 7.30
N VAL A 577 -5.76 20.95 8.05
CA VAL A 577 -5.46 20.59 9.44
C VAL A 577 -6.21 21.53 10.36
N HIS A 578 -6.98 20.96 11.28
CA HIS A 578 -7.71 21.72 12.29
C HIS A 578 -7.04 21.57 13.64
N PHE A 579 -6.81 22.71 14.29
CA PHE A 579 -6.21 22.80 15.60
C PHE A 579 -7.30 22.92 16.68
N THR A 580 -6.96 22.58 17.93
CA THR A 580 -7.90 22.57 19.06
C THR A 580 -8.44 23.95 19.45
N ASP A 581 -7.83 25.02 18.94
CA ASP A 581 -8.18 26.42 19.17
C ASP A 581 -8.96 27.03 17.99
N SER A 582 -9.61 26.19 17.17
CA SER A 582 -10.35 26.57 15.95
C SER A 582 -9.49 27.16 14.83
N ASN A 583 -8.17 27.22 14.97
CA ASN A 583 -7.29 27.58 13.87
C ASN A 583 -7.25 26.44 12.83
N VAL A 584 -6.95 26.81 11.59
CA VAL A 584 -6.74 25.86 10.48
C VAL A 584 -5.39 26.10 9.81
N GLY A 585 -4.81 25.06 9.24
CA GLY A 585 -3.55 25.14 8.51
C GLY A 585 -3.36 24.03 7.48
N GLY A 586 -2.23 24.04 6.78
CA GLY A 586 -1.88 23.05 5.77
C GLY A 586 -2.78 23.14 4.55
N ARG A 587 -2.70 24.21 3.76
CA ARG A 587 -3.51 24.36 2.53
C ARG A 587 -3.19 23.27 1.50
N GLY A 588 -4.22 22.73 0.85
CA GLY A 588 -4.07 21.58 -0.05
C GLY A 588 -4.21 21.88 -1.55
N THR A 589 -4.81 23.01 -1.96
CA THR A 589 -5.21 23.26 -3.36
C THR A 589 -4.06 23.18 -4.36
N HIS A 590 -2.87 23.69 -3.99
CA HIS A 590 -1.67 23.62 -4.83
C HIS A 590 -1.27 22.17 -5.15
N LEU A 591 -1.35 21.29 -4.16
CA LEU A 591 -1.03 19.87 -4.30
C LEU A 591 -2.05 19.18 -5.21
N VAL A 592 -3.35 19.43 -5.02
CA VAL A 592 -4.40 18.79 -5.85
C VAL A 592 -4.33 19.27 -7.31
N ASN A 593 -4.01 20.55 -7.54
CA ASN A 593 -3.72 21.05 -8.89
C ASN A 593 -2.54 20.29 -9.52
N ALA A 594 -1.43 20.14 -8.80
CA ALA A 594 -0.27 19.40 -9.28
C ALA A 594 -0.58 17.92 -9.56
N LEU A 595 -1.34 17.24 -8.69
CA LEU A 595 -1.77 15.86 -8.89
C LEU A 595 -2.62 15.70 -10.17
N ASN A 596 -3.60 16.57 -10.39
CA ASN A 596 -4.37 16.59 -11.64
C ASN A 596 -3.46 16.87 -12.85
N GLY A 597 -2.54 17.83 -12.75
CA GLY A 597 -1.62 18.19 -13.83
C GLY A 597 -0.66 17.07 -14.22
N TRP A 598 -0.09 16.37 -13.25
CA TRP A 598 0.78 15.23 -13.48
C TRP A 598 0.01 14.02 -14.02
N ALA A 599 -1.19 13.73 -13.50
CA ALA A 599 -2.06 12.68 -14.04
C ALA A 599 -2.49 12.99 -15.49
N PHE A 600 -2.82 14.25 -15.79
CA PHE A 600 -3.10 14.70 -17.15
C PHE A 600 -1.90 14.54 -18.08
N THR A 601 -0.70 14.91 -17.63
CA THR A 601 0.53 14.73 -18.41
C THR A 601 0.79 13.25 -18.69
N ALA A 602 0.60 12.38 -17.69
CA ALA A 602 0.71 10.94 -17.86
C ALA A 602 -0.26 10.42 -18.93
N GLU A 603 -1.54 10.79 -18.87
CA GLU A 603 -2.51 10.35 -19.89
C GLU A 603 -2.30 10.99 -21.26
N LEU A 604 -1.76 12.20 -21.33
CA LEU A 604 -1.35 12.82 -22.59
C LEU A 604 -0.23 12.00 -23.25
N VAL A 605 0.79 11.61 -22.49
CA VAL A 605 1.85 10.71 -22.98
C VAL A 605 1.24 9.38 -23.42
N SER A 606 0.36 8.78 -22.61
CA SER A 606 -0.34 7.54 -22.99
C SER A 606 -1.12 7.68 -24.31
N ALA A 607 -1.85 8.77 -24.49
CA ALA A 607 -2.60 9.07 -25.72
C ALA A 607 -1.69 9.23 -26.95
N LEU A 608 -0.54 9.90 -26.80
CA LEU A 608 0.46 10.03 -27.86
C LEU A 608 1.09 8.67 -28.21
N THR A 609 1.43 7.84 -27.23
CA THR A 609 2.04 6.52 -27.48
C THR A 609 1.10 5.58 -28.24
N ARG A 610 -0.21 5.65 -27.98
CA ARG A 610 -1.23 4.91 -28.75
C ARG A 610 -1.31 5.35 -30.22
N ARG A 611 -0.81 6.54 -30.55
CA ARG A 611 -0.66 7.05 -31.92
C ARG A 611 0.77 6.85 -32.47
N GLY A 612 1.58 6.04 -31.81
CA GLY A 612 2.96 5.76 -32.21
C GLY A 612 3.92 6.93 -32.01
N LYS A 613 3.56 7.92 -31.17
CA LYS A 613 4.38 9.11 -30.89
C LYS A 613 4.84 9.12 -29.44
N MET A 614 6.12 9.37 -29.22
CA MET A 614 6.67 9.63 -27.88
C MET A 614 7.11 11.09 -27.80
N PRO A 615 6.47 11.94 -26.97
CA PRO A 615 6.91 13.33 -26.81
C PRO A 615 8.31 13.37 -26.22
N THR A 616 9.06 14.44 -26.53
CA THR A 616 10.38 14.63 -25.92
C THR A 616 10.23 14.93 -24.42
N MET A 617 10.79 14.05 -23.58
CA MET A 617 10.67 14.12 -22.12
C MET A 617 11.98 14.61 -21.49
N TRP A 618 11.89 15.39 -20.42
CA TRP A 618 13.06 15.84 -19.67
C TRP A 618 13.79 14.66 -19.03
N LYS A 619 15.12 14.66 -19.17
CA LYS A 619 16.02 13.90 -18.32
C LYS A 619 16.47 14.80 -17.16
N SER A 620 16.64 14.24 -15.96
CA SER A 620 17.13 15.01 -14.82
C SER A 620 18.51 15.59 -15.12
N TYR A 621 18.70 16.87 -14.82
CA TYR A 621 19.98 17.56 -14.99
C TYR A 621 21.01 17.17 -13.92
N ALA A 622 20.60 16.36 -12.93
CA ALA A 622 21.54 15.73 -12.01
C ALA A 622 22.32 14.58 -12.67
N TYR A 623 21.91 14.10 -13.86
CA TYR A 623 22.73 13.20 -14.67
C TYR A 623 23.78 13.99 -15.44
N GLU A 624 24.96 13.41 -15.60
CA GLU A 624 26.11 14.00 -16.30
C GLU A 624 25.76 14.48 -17.73
N ASP A 625 24.96 13.69 -18.45
CA ASP A 625 24.50 14.00 -19.81
C ASP A 625 23.17 14.76 -19.85
N GLY A 626 22.56 15.08 -18.71
CA GLY A 626 21.25 15.71 -18.61
C GLY A 626 21.13 17.06 -19.34
N PRO A 627 22.09 17.99 -19.18
CA PRO A 627 22.08 19.26 -19.92
C PRO A 627 22.19 19.09 -21.44
N ALA A 628 23.12 18.24 -21.90
CA ALA A 628 23.29 17.93 -23.33
C ALA A 628 22.04 17.24 -23.91
N TYR A 629 21.41 16.36 -23.12
CA TYR A 629 20.14 15.74 -23.45
C TYR A 629 19.04 16.80 -23.63
N GLY A 630 18.94 17.78 -22.72
CA GLY A 630 18.00 18.89 -22.84
C GLY A 630 18.21 19.73 -24.10
N GLU A 631 19.46 20.11 -24.36
CA GLU A 631 19.85 20.91 -25.53
C GLU A 631 19.49 20.22 -26.86
N LYS A 632 19.54 18.89 -26.91
CA LYS A 632 19.19 18.10 -28.09
C LYS A 632 17.74 18.29 -28.53
N TYR A 633 16.79 18.43 -27.59
CA TYR A 633 15.35 18.41 -27.90
C TYR A 633 14.66 19.76 -27.73
N LEU A 634 15.14 20.61 -26.82
CA LEU A 634 14.53 21.90 -26.52
C LEU A 634 14.53 22.82 -27.75
N PHE A 635 13.35 23.36 -28.08
CA PHE A 635 13.06 24.17 -29.28
C PHE A 635 13.23 23.44 -30.63
N LYS A 636 13.51 22.13 -30.62
CA LYS A 636 13.96 21.40 -31.83
C LYS A 636 13.09 20.22 -32.22
N LYS A 637 12.56 19.49 -31.23
CA LYS A 637 11.95 18.17 -31.48
C LYS A 637 10.65 18.01 -30.70
N GLN A 638 9.55 17.88 -31.43
CA GLN A 638 8.25 17.59 -30.84
C GLN A 638 8.20 16.17 -30.25
N PHE A 639 8.65 15.20 -31.03
CA PHE A 639 8.68 13.78 -30.68
C PHE A 639 10.10 13.24 -30.79
N HIS A 640 10.38 12.17 -30.04
CA HIS A 640 11.59 11.37 -30.23
C HIS A 640 11.60 10.74 -31.62
N ASP A 641 12.71 10.91 -32.34
CA ASP A 641 13.01 10.29 -33.63
C ASP A 641 14.19 9.31 -33.56
N ASP A 642 14.73 9.11 -32.37
CA ASP A 642 15.99 8.42 -32.10
C ASP A 642 15.83 7.18 -31.20
N LEU A 643 14.60 6.79 -30.89
CA LEU A 643 14.30 5.58 -30.14
C LEU A 643 14.38 4.35 -31.06
N ALA A 644 15.20 3.36 -30.68
CA ALA A 644 15.52 2.20 -31.51
C ALA A 644 14.37 1.18 -31.68
N ALA A 645 13.28 1.31 -30.91
CA ALA A 645 12.14 0.40 -30.92
C ALA A 645 10.84 1.16 -31.27
N PRO A 646 9.84 0.48 -31.87
CA PRO A 646 8.51 1.04 -32.01
C PRO A 646 7.96 1.48 -30.65
N ILE A 647 7.27 2.62 -30.62
CA ILE A 647 6.67 3.12 -29.39
C ILE A 647 5.52 2.19 -28.99
N ALA A 648 5.69 1.50 -27.86
CA ALA A 648 4.66 0.62 -27.32
C ALA A 648 3.46 1.46 -26.84
N PRO A 649 2.22 1.09 -27.21
CA PRO A 649 1.03 1.81 -26.77
C PRO A 649 0.77 1.55 -25.29
N ILE A 650 0.56 2.62 -24.52
CA ILE A 650 0.14 2.53 -23.12
C ILE A 650 -1.39 2.58 -23.03
N GLN A 651 -2.00 1.72 -22.22
CA GLN A 651 -3.45 1.69 -22.08
C GLN A 651 -3.99 2.93 -21.36
N LYS A 652 -5.25 3.27 -21.63
CA LYS A 652 -5.94 4.40 -20.97
C LYS A 652 -5.96 4.20 -19.45
N GLY A 653 -5.62 5.26 -18.73
CA GLY A 653 -5.62 5.29 -17.27
C GLY A 653 -4.48 4.52 -16.61
N GLU A 654 -3.67 3.78 -17.36
CA GLU A 654 -2.63 2.93 -16.80
C GLU A 654 -1.48 3.75 -16.19
N LEU A 655 -0.98 4.75 -16.93
CA LEU A 655 0.18 5.53 -16.49
C LEU A 655 -0.18 6.50 -15.36
N ALA A 656 -1.35 7.16 -15.43
CA ALA A 656 -1.80 8.03 -14.35
C ALA A 656 -2.03 7.27 -13.04
N ARG A 657 -2.65 6.08 -13.06
CA ARG A 657 -2.79 5.25 -11.86
C ARG A 657 -1.43 4.87 -11.28
N GLN A 658 -0.50 4.42 -12.11
CA GLN A 658 0.87 4.10 -11.66
C GLN A 658 1.57 5.30 -11.03
N PHE A 659 1.36 6.51 -11.56
CA PHE A 659 1.90 7.73 -10.99
C PHE A 659 1.26 8.05 -9.63
N LEU A 660 -0.07 8.04 -9.53
CA LEU A 660 -0.79 8.29 -8.29
C LEU A 660 -0.45 7.26 -7.21
N ASP A 661 -0.30 5.99 -7.57
CA ASP A 661 0.14 4.93 -6.67
C ASP A 661 1.57 5.17 -6.17
N ARG A 662 2.46 5.68 -7.02
CA ARG A 662 3.80 6.07 -6.57
C ARG A 662 3.76 7.23 -5.57
N ILE A 663 2.84 8.18 -5.73
CA ILE A 663 2.61 9.22 -4.72
C ILE A 663 2.08 8.60 -3.42
N ARG A 664 1.05 7.76 -3.48
CA ARG A 664 0.51 7.04 -2.30
C ARG A 664 1.61 6.27 -1.58
N TYR A 665 2.47 5.59 -2.33
CA TYR A 665 3.65 4.90 -1.80
C TYR A 665 4.57 5.85 -1.03
N HIS A 666 4.99 6.95 -1.65
CA HIS A 666 5.92 7.89 -1.00
C HIS A 666 5.33 8.53 0.25
N VAL A 667 4.04 8.87 0.24
CA VAL A 667 3.34 9.43 1.41
C VAL A 667 3.28 8.41 2.54
N ARG A 668 2.85 7.17 2.27
CA ARG A 668 2.78 6.10 3.27
C ARG A 668 4.16 5.74 3.82
N ALA A 669 5.17 5.65 2.95
CA ALA A 669 6.54 5.39 3.35
C ALA A 669 7.09 6.52 4.23
N PHE A 670 6.83 7.78 3.86
CA PHE A 670 7.25 8.94 4.64
C PHE A 670 6.58 8.97 6.01
N GLU A 671 5.26 8.80 6.07
CA GLU A 671 4.50 8.72 7.32
C GLU A 671 5.05 7.62 8.24
N ARG A 672 5.39 6.46 7.69
CA ARG A 672 5.86 5.31 8.47
C ARG A 672 7.31 5.43 8.91
N THR A 673 8.17 6.14 8.17
CA THR A 673 9.62 6.16 8.43
C THR A 673 10.17 7.47 8.97
N GLN A 674 9.60 8.61 8.57
CA GLN A 674 10.23 9.92 8.78
C GLN A 674 9.61 10.71 9.93
N MET A 675 8.51 10.24 10.53
CA MET A 675 7.82 10.98 11.60
C MET A 675 8.72 11.35 12.80
N PRO A 676 9.61 10.47 13.31
CA PRO A 676 10.53 10.87 14.38
C PRO A 676 11.48 12.01 13.97
N ALA A 677 11.87 12.09 12.69
CA ALA A 677 12.70 13.18 12.19
C ALA A 677 11.89 14.48 12.04
N VAL A 678 10.63 14.38 11.61
CA VAL A 678 9.69 15.52 11.58
C VAL A 678 9.48 16.08 12.99
N GLU A 679 9.23 15.23 13.98
CA GLU A 679 9.08 15.64 15.39
C GLU A 679 10.33 16.36 15.90
N LYS A 680 11.52 15.82 15.64
CA LYS A 680 12.78 16.50 15.97
C LYS A 680 12.93 17.87 15.31
N ALA A 681 12.55 17.99 14.04
CA ALA A 681 12.58 19.27 13.33
C ALA A 681 11.60 20.28 13.95
N VAL A 682 10.39 19.83 14.32
CA VAL A 682 9.39 20.65 15.02
C VAL A 682 9.95 21.14 16.35
N ASP A 683 10.59 20.28 17.15
CA ASP A 683 11.19 20.67 18.43
C ASP A 683 12.23 21.78 18.26
N LEU A 684 13.09 21.69 17.24
CA LEU A 684 14.08 22.71 16.91
C LEU A 684 13.42 24.04 16.49
N ILE A 685 12.40 23.99 15.64
CA ILE A 685 11.64 25.17 15.21
C ILE A 685 10.95 25.83 16.41
N CYS A 686 10.29 25.04 17.26
CA CYS A 686 9.65 25.53 18.47
C CYS A 686 10.65 26.18 19.43
N ALA A 687 11.89 25.66 19.53
CA ALA A 687 12.94 26.27 20.34
C ALA A 687 13.38 27.64 19.80
N GLU A 688 13.41 27.83 18.47
CA GLU A 688 13.68 29.14 17.85
C GLU A 688 12.52 30.11 18.09
N MET A 689 11.28 29.66 17.93
CA MET A 689 10.09 30.47 18.18
C MET A 689 10.02 30.97 19.64
N LYS A 690 10.35 30.11 20.62
CA LYS A 690 10.42 30.49 22.05
C LYS A 690 11.45 31.59 22.32
N LYS A 691 12.46 31.73 21.47
CA LYS A 691 13.48 32.79 21.53
C LYS A 691 13.12 34.01 20.69
N GLY A 692 11.89 34.08 20.18
CA GLY A 692 11.41 35.16 19.33
C GLY A 692 12.01 35.17 17.92
N ARG A 693 12.63 34.06 17.48
CA ARG A 693 13.27 33.95 16.16
C ARG A 693 12.41 33.16 15.19
N LYS A 694 12.39 33.59 13.94
CA LYS A 694 11.80 32.82 12.83
C LYS A 694 12.84 31.91 12.21
N THR A 695 12.42 30.72 11.83
CA THR A 695 13.27 29.76 11.10
C THR A 695 13.33 30.16 9.63
N ILE A 696 14.52 30.13 9.03
CA ILE A 696 14.66 30.32 7.58
C ILE A 696 14.22 29.03 6.88
N VAL A 697 13.30 29.14 5.94
CA VAL A 697 12.92 28.01 5.08
C VAL A 697 13.57 28.22 3.73
N ALA A 698 14.63 27.46 3.46
CA ALA A 698 15.36 27.48 2.20
C ALA A 698 14.66 26.53 1.21
N SER A 699 13.86 27.07 0.31
CA SER A 699 13.07 26.31 -0.66
C SER A 699 13.76 26.14 -2.00
N MET A 700 13.66 24.93 -2.55
CA MET A 700 14.06 24.57 -3.91
C MET A 700 12.88 23.87 -4.57
N GLY A 701 12.42 24.39 -5.72
CA GLY A 701 11.23 23.89 -6.40
C GLY A 701 10.49 24.98 -7.16
N HIS A 702 9.43 24.57 -7.86
CA HIS A 702 8.69 25.43 -8.78
C HIS A 702 7.49 26.13 -8.12
N MET A 703 6.83 25.47 -7.17
CA MET A 703 5.67 26.00 -6.44
C MET A 703 5.90 26.53 -5.01
N PRO A 704 6.95 26.16 -4.24
CA PRO A 704 7.05 26.55 -2.82
C PRO A 704 6.86 28.03 -2.53
N TRP A 705 7.27 28.91 -3.45
CA TRP A 705 7.11 30.36 -3.32
C TRP A 705 5.65 30.82 -3.21
N THR A 706 4.66 30.00 -3.58
CA THR A 706 3.23 30.35 -3.46
C THR A 706 2.60 29.98 -2.12
N TYR A 707 3.19 29.06 -1.35
CA TYR A 707 2.56 28.55 -0.13
C TYR A 707 3.46 28.51 1.11
N VAL A 708 4.79 28.49 0.96
CA VAL A 708 5.71 28.50 2.10
C VAL A 708 5.87 29.93 2.63
N GLY A 709 5.59 30.10 3.93
CA GLY A 709 5.63 31.37 4.64
C GLY A 709 4.64 32.40 4.13
N LYS A 710 3.53 31.96 3.53
CA LYS A 710 2.49 32.83 2.96
C LYS A 710 1.22 32.88 3.78
N TYR A 711 1.01 31.92 4.69
CA TYR A 711 -0.25 31.76 5.40
C TYR A 711 0.00 31.68 6.91
N GLU A 712 -0.63 30.72 7.60
CA GLU A 712 -0.44 30.49 9.03
C GLU A 712 1.02 30.20 9.40
N ASP A 713 1.79 29.66 8.46
CA ASP A 713 3.21 29.34 8.61
C ASP A 713 4.11 30.58 8.63
N ALA A 714 3.65 31.71 8.06
CA ALA A 714 4.34 32.99 8.13
C ALA A 714 4.59 33.46 9.58
N LYS A 715 3.86 32.90 10.56
CA LYS A 715 4.10 33.15 12.00
C LYS A 715 5.49 32.66 12.46
N TRP A 716 6.00 31.56 11.91
CA TRP A 716 7.21 30.91 12.40
C TRP A 716 8.36 30.86 11.39
N CYS A 717 8.09 31.06 10.09
CA CYS A 717 9.12 30.99 9.07
C CYS A 717 9.32 32.28 8.26
N ILE A 718 10.50 32.36 7.62
CA ILE A 718 10.83 33.30 6.54
C ILE A 718 11.23 32.46 5.32
N PRO A 719 10.48 32.51 4.21
CA PRO A 719 10.81 31.75 3.01
C PRO A 719 11.91 32.45 2.20
N LEU A 720 12.91 31.69 1.76
CA LEU A 720 13.94 32.13 0.83
C LEU A 720 14.17 31.03 -0.20
N ASP A 721 14.07 31.37 -1.48
CA ASP A 721 14.45 30.43 -2.54
C ASP A 721 15.97 30.27 -2.57
N LEU A 722 16.42 29.02 -2.67
CA LEU A 722 17.83 28.67 -2.73
C LEU A 722 18.05 27.53 -3.74
N HIS A 723 18.43 27.91 -4.95
CA HIS A 723 19.11 27.06 -5.92
C HIS A 723 20.57 27.49 -6.01
N SER A 724 21.50 26.58 -5.73
CA SER A 724 22.93 26.88 -5.74
C SER A 724 23.45 27.41 -7.09
N ASN A 725 22.79 27.03 -8.18
CA ASN A 725 23.11 27.47 -9.53
C ASN A 725 22.41 28.78 -9.98
N ILE A 726 21.65 29.45 -9.10
CA ILE A 726 20.98 30.72 -9.40
C ILE A 726 21.63 31.84 -8.56
N PRO A 727 22.55 32.65 -9.13
CA PRO A 727 23.35 33.63 -8.37
C PRO A 727 22.52 34.59 -7.53
N ASN A 728 21.42 35.11 -8.08
CA ASN A 728 20.55 36.04 -7.35
C ASN A 728 19.89 35.41 -6.12
N GLN A 729 19.59 34.10 -6.16
CA GLN A 729 19.02 33.39 -5.02
C GLN A 729 20.08 33.17 -3.94
N VAL A 730 21.30 32.77 -4.33
CA VAL A 730 22.43 32.62 -3.42
C VAL A 730 22.79 33.94 -2.74
N GLU A 731 22.91 35.04 -3.50
CA GLU A 731 23.19 36.36 -2.95
C GLU A 731 22.10 36.80 -1.97
N ASN A 732 20.83 36.65 -2.38
CA ASN A 732 19.69 36.99 -1.54
C ASN A 732 19.65 36.15 -0.25
N TYR A 733 20.00 34.85 -0.33
CA TYR A 733 20.11 33.97 0.82
C TYR A 733 21.21 34.42 1.78
N ILE A 734 22.43 34.65 1.29
CA ILE A 734 23.58 35.09 2.09
C ILE A 734 23.27 36.41 2.81
N LYS A 735 22.62 37.35 2.11
CA LYS A 735 22.28 38.68 2.61
C LYS A 735 21.17 38.64 3.67
N LYS A 736 20.14 37.81 3.49
CA LYS A 736 18.94 37.82 4.35
C LYS A 736 18.99 36.82 5.50
N THR A 737 19.87 35.84 5.43
CA THR A 737 19.99 34.80 6.46
C THR A 737 21.05 35.19 7.49
N PRO A 738 20.75 35.22 8.81
CA PRO A 738 21.76 35.44 9.83
C PRO A 738 22.73 34.26 9.94
N ASP A 739 23.96 34.53 10.35
CA ASP A 739 24.92 33.47 10.68
C ASP A 739 24.37 32.60 11.83
N ARG A 740 24.57 31.28 11.73
CA ARG A 740 24.12 30.27 12.70
C ARG A 740 22.60 30.20 12.88
N ALA A 741 21.82 30.80 11.98
CA ALA A 741 20.37 30.65 11.99
C ALA A 741 19.98 29.20 11.68
N LEU A 742 18.96 28.68 12.37
CA LEU A 742 18.35 27.40 12.01
C LEU A 742 17.70 27.50 10.63
N VAL A 743 18.01 26.53 9.77
CA VAL A 743 17.47 26.45 8.41
C VAL A 743 16.68 25.15 8.24
N LEU A 744 15.44 25.27 7.81
CA LEU A 744 14.68 24.16 7.24
C LEU A 744 14.88 24.18 5.72
N ARG A 745 15.60 23.21 5.18
CA ARG A 745 15.77 23.08 3.73
C ARG A 745 14.65 22.21 3.16
N LEU A 746 13.87 22.76 2.23
CA LEU A 746 12.86 22.03 1.46
C LEU A 746 13.33 21.90 0.01
N GLY A 747 13.54 20.68 -0.49
CA GLY A 747 13.92 20.48 -1.87
C GLY A 747 13.73 19.06 -2.35
N TYR A 748 13.69 18.89 -3.68
CA TYR A 748 13.36 17.63 -4.37
C TYR A 748 14.52 16.64 -4.50
N CYS A 749 15.71 16.94 -3.98
CA CYS A 749 16.86 16.02 -3.92
C CYS A 749 17.60 16.16 -2.57
N GLY A 750 18.72 15.46 -2.36
CA GLY A 750 19.59 15.68 -1.20
C GLY A 750 20.22 17.09 -1.19
N MET A 751 21.22 17.28 -0.31
CA MET A 751 22.02 18.51 -0.29
C MET A 751 23.16 18.38 -1.30
N ASP A 752 23.16 19.20 -2.35
CA ASP A 752 24.27 19.31 -3.30
C ASP A 752 25.50 19.99 -2.65
N PRO A 753 26.72 19.74 -3.16
CA PRO A 753 27.95 20.30 -2.59
C PRO A 753 27.94 21.82 -2.50
N GLU A 754 27.47 22.51 -3.53
CA GLU A 754 27.45 23.97 -3.60
C GLU A 754 26.48 24.56 -2.58
N THR A 755 25.28 23.99 -2.43
CA THR A 755 24.36 24.36 -1.35
C THR A 755 25.01 24.12 0.02
N ARG A 756 25.73 23.02 0.23
CA ARG A 756 26.44 22.75 1.49
C ARG A 756 27.45 23.85 1.80
N GLU A 757 28.29 24.23 0.84
CA GLU A 757 29.28 25.30 1.02
C GLU A 757 28.64 26.64 1.39
N ILE A 758 27.48 26.95 0.80
CA ILE A 758 26.72 28.17 1.12
C ILE A 758 26.26 28.16 2.59
N LEU A 759 25.72 27.03 3.06
CA LEU A 759 25.28 26.87 4.46
C LEU A 759 26.46 26.89 5.44
N GLU A 760 27.58 26.26 5.09
CA GLU A 760 28.80 26.23 5.90
C GLU A 760 29.42 27.63 6.07
N LYS A 761 29.43 28.47 5.02
CA LYS A 761 29.85 29.88 5.11
C LYS A 761 29.07 30.67 6.14
N LYS A 762 27.81 30.30 6.37
CA LYS A 762 26.91 30.90 7.35
C LYS A 762 26.91 30.17 8.69
N LYS A 763 27.69 29.09 8.85
CA LYS A 763 27.80 28.26 10.07
C LYS A 763 26.46 27.63 10.51
N GLN A 764 25.70 27.10 9.56
CA GLN A 764 24.32 26.63 9.75
C GLN A 764 24.20 25.11 9.84
#